data_AF-Q1LRL6-F1
#
_entry.id   AF-Q1LRL6-F1
#
_cell.length_a   1.000
_cell.length_b   1.000
_cell.length_c   1.000
_cell.angle_alpha   90.00
_cell.angle_beta   90.00
_cell.angle_gamma   90.00
#
_symmetry.space_group_name_H-M   'P 1'
#
loop_
_entity.id
_entity.type
_entity.pdbx_description
1 polymer ?
#
loop_
_entity_poly.entity_id
_entity_poly.type
_entity_poly.pdbx_seq_one_letter_code
_entity_poly.pdbx_strand_id
1 'polypeptide(L)'
;MAAVGRLEAPAGDDWIENGRQLIGKAKALMPFGDVEWDAPVWDVSAAYEHRTRGYKANARGLRLPFTQHRQAGKGVGDPLPEGFADVVKALVCMRHQRRGQSMASHSVFIRAARYICDAIRGTGHQLGELRKDDLDRAATVLLRRERETSAYKVLGHMEEFADMVDGYRLSRMRLDWRCRRKARPRSLTPDRIGDPSTEVSDRLPTEEAIRALGWLYQTIPRAERPDDGRAADRTLILIATIMACTGLRVGEMLTLPVNPISIAKDGSRNLRYARLKGRADDVMVEWHSKPLLSETVELVEAAVAELREATAGPRQVALKASRCGSLMPRSALPPVLFTSDLRAVLGLNSWKLAQFLRARAIPFEIVDRRLRVNRDALCRGIEKDHWFGPVIPGPPSQGLKLHQALCVVYANQFHRGTRTTLTYAARPVSDQNVQDFLAGRPAIPSAFERYGLVGEDGLVLRVRSHGLRHFLNHLLDEGGAPDLVQTKWFGRQHEADTRAYQHLTAAQRAAQVVKEVLEGKLAGGIVEVAKSLPLEVAKTFLAARIQAVHDVGPGLCVHDFQMSPCERHLQCTAKCEDYLWIKGEEARAHELKRQAAVAYISLRTVTARARSRSLMQSDWYRHIATRYGQLMEQLATIGFHQADLVRYVEGCGDADKDSREREDERA
;
A
#
# COMPACT_ATOMS: atom_id res chain seq x y z
N MET A 1 3.39 -26.51 4.49
CA MET A 1 4.59 -27.21 4.99
C MET A 1 5.70 -27.01 3.97
N ALA A 2 6.73 -26.22 4.29
CA ALA A 2 7.89 -26.06 3.41
C ALA A 2 9.05 -26.81 4.04
N ALA A 3 9.59 -27.79 3.31
CA ALA A 3 10.67 -28.65 3.75
C ALA A 3 11.79 -27.84 4.40
N VAL A 4 12.10 -28.19 5.65
CA VAL A 4 13.32 -27.78 6.33
C VAL A 4 14.44 -28.50 5.57
N GLY A 5 15.15 -27.79 4.70
CA GLY A 5 16.32 -28.32 4.00
C GLY A 5 17.29 -28.94 5.01
N ARG A 6 17.79 -30.15 4.68
CA ARG A 6 18.68 -30.95 5.53
C ARG A 6 19.80 -30.07 6.09
N LEU A 7 20.02 -30.14 7.40
CA LEU A 7 21.13 -29.47 8.06
C LEU A 7 22.44 -30.14 7.62
N GLU A 8 23.30 -29.39 6.94
CA GLU A 8 24.67 -29.83 6.63
C GLU A 8 25.58 -29.60 7.84
N ALA A 9 25.74 -30.64 8.66
CA ALA A 9 26.95 -31.08 9.39
C ALA A 9 26.55 -32.14 10.44
N PRO A 10 27.39 -33.16 10.71
CA PRO A 10 27.10 -34.17 11.72
C PRO A 10 27.29 -33.54 13.11
N ALA A 11 26.20 -33.11 13.74
CA ALA A 11 26.21 -32.78 15.15
C ALA A 11 26.50 -34.05 15.96
N GLY A 12 27.49 -34.01 16.85
CA GLY A 12 27.78 -35.11 17.78
C GLY A 12 26.62 -35.31 18.76
N ASP A 13 26.73 -36.28 19.67
CA ASP A 13 25.67 -36.54 20.66
C ASP A 13 25.71 -35.57 21.86
N ASP A 14 26.77 -34.77 22.00
CA ASP A 14 26.90 -33.76 23.06
C ASP A 14 26.38 -32.38 22.63
N TRP A 15 25.27 -31.95 23.24
CA TRP A 15 24.63 -30.66 23.00
C TRP A 15 25.51 -29.45 23.36
N ILE A 16 26.43 -29.59 24.33
CA ILE A 16 27.34 -28.51 24.72
C ILE A 16 28.33 -28.23 23.60
N GLU A 17 28.95 -29.29 23.08
CA GLU A 17 29.92 -29.18 21.99
C GLU A 17 29.24 -28.71 20.70
N ASN A 18 28.06 -29.22 20.38
CA ASN A 18 27.25 -28.73 19.26
C ASN A 18 26.93 -27.24 19.39
N GLY A 19 26.61 -26.78 20.62
CA GLY A 19 26.39 -25.37 20.93
C GLY A 19 27.64 -24.52 20.66
N ARG A 20 28.82 -24.95 21.14
CA ARG A 20 30.09 -24.24 20.87
C ARG A 20 30.41 -24.18 19.39
N GLN A 21 30.26 -25.28 18.66
CA GLN A 21 30.51 -25.34 17.22
C GLN A 21 29.57 -24.40 16.45
N LEU A 22 28.29 -24.37 16.80
CA LEU A 22 27.32 -23.46 16.21
C LEU A 22 27.69 -21.99 16.46
N ILE A 23 28.06 -21.64 17.69
CA ILE A 23 28.50 -20.28 18.05
C ILE A 23 29.79 -19.92 17.30
N GLY A 24 30.78 -20.82 17.26
CA GLY A 24 32.02 -20.61 16.53
C GLY A 24 31.79 -20.39 15.04
N LYS A 25 30.93 -21.21 14.41
CA LYS A 25 30.52 -21.06 13.02
C LYS A 25 29.81 -19.72 12.78
N ALA A 26 28.90 -19.33 13.67
CA ALA A 26 28.22 -18.04 13.56
C ALA A 26 29.19 -16.86 13.67
N LYS A 27 30.12 -16.89 14.64
CA LYS A 27 31.19 -15.89 14.82
C LYS A 27 32.08 -15.77 13.58
N ALA A 28 32.46 -16.89 12.98
CA ALA A 28 33.27 -16.89 11.75
C ALA A 28 32.53 -16.33 10.53
N LEU A 29 31.23 -16.59 10.40
CA LEU A 29 30.43 -16.12 9.26
C LEU A 29 30.01 -14.66 9.35
N MET A 30 29.75 -14.18 10.57
CA MET A 30 29.20 -12.86 10.92
C MET A 30 28.43 -12.11 9.82
N PRO A 31 27.22 -12.57 9.45
CA PRO A 31 26.48 -12.01 8.30
C PRO A 31 25.99 -10.56 8.52
N PHE A 32 26.18 -10.00 9.72
CA PHE A 32 25.74 -8.65 10.06
C PHE A 32 26.87 -7.60 10.03
N GLY A 33 28.08 -7.97 9.60
CA GLY A 33 29.24 -7.09 9.55
C GLY A 33 29.90 -6.90 10.93
N ASP A 34 30.46 -5.71 11.17
CA ASP A 34 31.19 -5.35 12.40
C ASP A 34 30.23 -5.12 13.59
N VAL A 35 29.58 -6.20 14.04
CA VAL A 35 28.81 -6.19 15.28
C VAL A 35 29.66 -6.73 16.43
N GLU A 36 29.63 -6.04 17.57
CA GLU A 36 30.24 -6.54 18.80
C GLU A 36 29.42 -7.74 19.31
N TRP A 37 29.98 -8.95 19.23
CA TRP A 37 29.24 -10.18 19.52
C TRP A 37 28.61 -10.15 20.92
N ASP A 38 29.35 -9.74 21.94
CA ASP A 38 28.91 -9.77 23.34
C ASP A 38 27.90 -8.67 23.68
N ALA A 39 27.77 -7.63 22.83
CA ALA A 39 26.81 -6.56 23.06
C ALA A 39 25.36 -7.11 23.13
N PRO A 40 24.53 -6.58 24.05
CA PRO A 40 23.13 -7.01 24.20
C PRO A 40 22.23 -6.50 23.06
N VAL A 41 22.71 -5.54 22.26
CA VAL A 41 21.99 -4.98 21.12
C VAL A 41 22.95 -4.83 19.96
N TRP A 42 22.67 -5.50 18.85
CA TRP A 42 23.45 -5.33 17.62
C TRP A 42 22.84 -4.24 16.74
N ASP A 43 23.67 -3.35 16.21
CA ASP A 43 23.29 -2.44 15.12
C ASP A 43 23.59 -3.13 13.78
N VAL A 44 22.54 -3.55 13.09
CA VAL A 44 22.61 -4.29 11.83
C VAL A 44 22.31 -3.39 10.63
N SER A 45 22.40 -2.06 10.79
CA SER A 45 22.03 -1.11 9.73
C SER A 45 22.84 -1.32 8.45
N ALA A 46 24.16 -1.54 8.57
CA ALA A 46 25.05 -1.77 7.43
C ALA A 46 24.66 -3.03 6.64
N ALA A 47 24.39 -4.13 7.33
CA ALA A 47 24.00 -5.41 6.72
C ALA A 47 22.65 -5.37 5.98
N TYR A 48 21.86 -4.33 6.15
CA TYR A 48 20.58 -4.13 5.48
C TYR A 48 20.55 -2.87 4.61
N GLU A 49 21.70 -2.22 4.37
CA GLU A 49 21.76 -0.97 3.61
C GLU A 49 21.21 -1.15 2.19
N HIS A 50 21.52 -2.26 1.52
CA HIS A 50 21.01 -2.64 0.20
C HIS A 50 19.48 -2.79 0.13
N ARG A 51 18.81 -2.89 1.29
CA ARG A 51 17.35 -2.96 1.42
C ARG A 51 16.73 -1.74 2.06
N THR A 52 17.56 -0.82 2.55
CA THR A 52 17.10 0.34 3.31
C THR A 52 16.57 1.37 2.34
N ARG A 53 15.26 1.57 2.42
CA ARG A 53 14.54 2.55 1.61
C ARG A 53 14.55 3.88 2.32
N GLY A 54 14.84 4.97 1.61
CA GLY A 54 14.94 6.30 2.22
C GLY A 54 13.69 6.69 3.00
N TYR A 55 12.50 6.36 2.51
CA TYR A 55 11.24 6.64 3.21
C TYR A 55 11.02 5.82 4.50
N LYS A 56 11.90 4.85 4.81
CA LYS A 56 11.95 4.10 6.08
C LYS A 56 13.14 4.49 6.95
N ALA A 57 14.03 5.35 6.46
CA ALA A 57 15.32 5.65 7.08
C ALA A 57 15.24 6.52 8.36
N ASN A 58 14.08 7.12 8.65
CA ASN A 58 13.86 7.80 9.93
C ASN A 58 13.63 6.83 11.11
N ALA A 59 13.57 5.52 10.86
CA ALA A 59 13.67 4.56 11.94
C ALA A 59 15.04 4.73 12.62
N ARG A 60 15.08 4.75 13.96
CA ARG A 60 16.33 4.56 14.71
C ARG A 60 17.03 3.34 14.08
N GLY A 61 18.36 3.39 13.93
CA GLY A 61 19.18 2.36 13.27
C GLY A 61 18.65 0.95 13.51
N LEU A 62 18.74 0.10 12.49
CA LEU A 62 18.17 -1.24 12.53
C LEU A 62 18.87 -2.04 13.62
N ARG A 63 18.17 -2.31 14.73
CA ARG A 63 18.75 -2.93 15.91
C ARG A 63 18.09 -4.26 16.23
N LEU A 64 18.91 -5.25 16.59
CA LEU A 64 18.47 -6.55 17.09
C LEU A 64 18.79 -6.64 18.60
N PRO A 65 17.78 -6.43 19.47
CA PRO A 65 17.99 -6.48 20.92
C PRO A 65 17.89 -7.91 21.47
N PHE A 66 19.01 -8.51 21.84
CA PHE A 66 19.12 -9.82 22.51
C PHE A 66 18.92 -9.66 24.03
N THR A 67 17.76 -9.14 24.38
CA THR A 67 17.40 -8.78 25.76
C THR A 67 16.10 -9.43 26.18
N GLN A 68 15.80 -9.43 27.47
CA GLN A 68 14.61 -10.01 28.07
C GLN A 68 13.36 -9.13 27.83
N HIS A 69 12.19 -9.66 28.17
CA HIS A 69 10.98 -8.85 28.19
C HIS A 69 11.09 -7.75 29.26
N ARG A 70 10.71 -6.52 28.90
CA ARG A 70 10.67 -5.41 29.86
C ARG A 70 9.60 -5.64 30.92
N GLN A 71 9.91 -5.30 32.16
CA GLN A 71 8.96 -5.30 33.28
C GLN A 71 8.15 -3.98 33.37
N ALA A 72 8.75 -2.81 33.07
CA ALA A 72 8.04 -1.54 32.86
C ALA A 72 8.93 -0.48 32.14
N GLY A 73 8.34 0.50 31.42
CA GLY A 73 9.04 1.70 30.92
C GLY A 73 9.61 1.71 29.47
N LYS A 74 10.17 2.86 29.06
CA LYS A 74 10.89 3.08 27.79
C LYS A 74 12.39 2.78 27.99
N GLY A 75 12.97 1.81 27.29
CA GLY A 75 14.41 1.45 27.43
C GLY A 75 14.78 0.17 26.69
N VAL A 76 15.97 -0.41 26.89
CA VAL A 76 16.25 -1.80 26.49
C VAL A 76 16.06 -2.67 27.75
N GLY A 77 15.50 -3.88 27.63
CA GLY A 77 15.43 -4.80 28.78
C GLY A 77 16.81 -5.35 29.15
N ASP A 78 16.91 -6.08 30.25
CA ASP A 78 18.17 -6.70 30.66
C ASP A 78 18.69 -7.69 29.60
N PRO A 79 20.01 -7.89 29.47
CA PRO A 79 20.57 -8.89 28.57
C PRO A 79 19.93 -10.27 28.78
N LEU A 80 19.75 -11.03 27.70
CA LEU A 80 19.43 -12.46 27.83
C LEU A 80 20.56 -13.16 28.62
N PRO A 81 20.25 -14.21 29.40
CA PRO A 81 21.27 -14.95 30.14
C PRO A 81 22.42 -15.41 29.23
N GLU A 82 23.64 -15.34 29.77
CA GLU A 82 24.86 -15.80 29.10
C GLU A 82 24.72 -17.28 28.67
N GLY A 83 25.30 -17.65 27.53
CA GLY A 83 25.08 -18.96 26.89
C GLY A 83 23.76 -19.07 26.13
N PHE A 84 22.61 -18.72 26.73
CA PHE A 84 21.33 -18.67 25.98
C PHE A 84 21.37 -17.56 24.92
N ALA A 85 21.89 -16.39 25.27
CA ALA A 85 22.06 -15.27 24.36
C ALA A 85 22.93 -15.64 23.15
N ASP A 86 24.05 -16.32 23.36
CA ASP A 86 24.98 -16.72 22.30
C ASP A 86 24.37 -17.71 21.33
N VAL A 87 23.60 -18.68 21.85
CA VAL A 87 22.86 -19.60 20.99
C VAL A 87 21.80 -18.85 20.17
N VAL A 88 21.02 -17.96 20.79
CA VAL A 88 20.02 -17.16 20.04
C VAL A 88 20.69 -16.29 18.97
N LYS A 89 21.82 -15.65 19.28
CA LYS A 89 22.65 -14.89 18.33
C LYS A 89 23.10 -15.78 17.17
N ALA A 90 23.63 -16.96 17.46
CA ALA A 90 24.07 -17.91 16.45
C ALA A 90 22.92 -18.40 15.55
N LEU A 91 21.76 -18.72 16.14
CA LEU A 91 20.56 -19.08 15.38
C LEU A 91 20.11 -17.92 14.48
N VAL A 92 20.17 -16.67 14.94
CA VAL A 92 19.87 -15.49 14.14
C VAL A 92 20.82 -15.35 12.95
N CYS A 93 22.12 -15.58 13.13
CA CYS A 93 23.10 -15.62 12.02
C CYS A 93 22.75 -16.72 11.00
N MET A 94 22.45 -17.94 11.46
CA MET A 94 22.08 -19.04 10.57
C MET A 94 20.78 -18.78 9.78
N ARG A 95 19.78 -18.16 10.44
CA ARG A 95 18.54 -17.75 9.78
C ARG A 95 18.79 -16.72 8.68
N HIS A 96 19.72 -15.80 8.92
CA HIS A 96 20.07 -14.77 7.95
C HIS A 96 20.73 -15.40 6.73
N GLN A 97 21.74 -16.23 6.94
CA GLN A 97 22.49 -16.90 5.86
C GLN A 97 21.60 -17.80 5.00
N ARG A 98 20.71 -18.59 5.59
CA ARG A 98 19.91 -19.57 4.85
C ARG A 98 18.80 -18.97 4.00
N ARG A 99 18.17 -17.88 4.46
CA ARG A 99 16.91 -17.38 3.87
C ARG A 99 16.90 -15.87 3.63
N GLY A 100 17.98 -15.15 3.96
CA GLY A 100 18.06 -13.69 3.83
C GLY A 100 16.95 -12.97 4.60
N GLN A 101 16.60 -13.48 5.79
CA GLN A 101 15.46 -13.03 6.59
C GLN A 101 15.50 -11.52 6.85
N SER A 102 14.33 -10.89 6.89
CA SER A 102 14.23 -9.46 7.20
C SER A 102 14.55 -9.18 8.66
N MET A 103 15.04 -7.98 8.97
CA MET A 103 15.26 -7.55 10.35
C MET A 103 13.99 -7.69 11.22
N ALA A 104 12.82 -7.38 10.67
CA ALA A 104 11.54 -7.56 11.35
C ALA A 104 11.26 -9.03 11.70
N SER A 105 11.59 -9.97 10.79
CA SER A 105 11.49 -11.41 11.04
C SER A 105 12.42 -11.85 12.18
N HIS A 106 13.68 -11.41 12.16
CA HIS A 106 14.62 -11.66 13.26
C HIS A 106 14.14 -11.08 14.59
N SER A 107 13.56 -9.88 14.59
CA SER A 107 13.01 -9.27 15.80
C SER A 107 11.87 -10.10 16.40
N VAL A 108 10.99 -10.69 15.58
CA VAL A 108 9.93 -11.57 16.08
C VAL A 108 10.49 -12.90 16.56
N PHE A 109 11.53 -13.44 15.91
CA PHE A 109 12.23 -14.64 16.38
C PHE A 109 12.92 -14.43 17.73
N ILE A 110 13.63 -13.31 17.91
CA ILE A 110 14.23 -12.96 19.20
C ILE A 110 13.13 -12.78 20.26
N ARG A 111 11.99 -12.17 19.90
CA ARG A 111 10.84 -12.08 20.79
C ARG A 111 10.28 -13.46 21.17
N ALA A 112 10.22 -14.42 20.26
CA ALA A 112 9.88 -15.80 20.59
C ALA A 112 10.87 -16.43 21.58
N ALA A 113 12.17 -16.24 21.35
CA ALA A 113 13.22 -16.73 22.24
C ALA A 113 13.11 -16.13 23.65
N ARG A 114 12.63 -14.89 23.80
CA ARG A 114 12.37 -14.28 25.12
C ARG A 114 11.29 -15.01 25.91
N TYR A 115 10.16 -15.35 25.30
CA TYR A 115 9.12 -16.13 25.97
C TYR A 115 9.61 -17.52 26.39
N ILE A 116 10.46 -18.14 25.56
CA ILE A 116 11.09 -19.42 25.88
C ILE A 116 12.06 -19.26 27.05
N CYS A 117 12.89 -18.21 27.05
CA CYS A 117 13.82 -17.88 28.13
C CYS A 117 13.09 -17.67 29.47
N ASP A 118 11.99 -16.93 29.46
CA ASP A 118 11.17 -16.69 30.65
C ASP A 118 10.56 -18.00 31.18
N ALA A 119 10.13 -18.91 30.29
CA ALA A 119 9.55 -20.19 30.68
C ALA A 119 10.57 -21.17 31.29
N ILE A 120 11.77 -21.28 30.72
CA ILE A 120 12.83 -22.16 31.28
C ILE A 120 13.40 -21.59 32.58
N ARG A 121 13.41 -20.26 32.75
CA ARG A 121 13.81 -19.64 34.02
C ARG A 121 12.87 -20.04 35.16
N GLY A 122 11.57 -20.13 34.88
CA GLY A 122 10.57 -20.57 35.86
C GLY A 122 10.76 -22.01 36.34
N THR A 123 11.49 -22.85 35.59
CA THR A 123 11.79 -24.25 35.94
C THR A 123 13.23 -24.50 36.34
N GLY A 124 14.12 -23.50 36.20
CA GLY A 124 15.55 -23.65 36.41
C GLY A 124 16.27 -24.44 35.31
N HIS A 125 15.60 -24.78 34.21
CA HIS A 125 16.19 -25.52 33.10
C HIS A 125 17.20 -24.68 32.31
N GLN A 126 18.28 -25.32 31.86
CA GLN A 126 19.15 -24.77 30.81
C GLN A 126 18.58 -25.05 29.41
N LEU A 127 19.15 -24.43 28.37
CA LEU A 127 18.71 -24.69 26.98
C LEU A 127 18.79 -26.19 26.62
N GLY A 128 19.85 -26.88 27.07
CA GLY A 128 20.05 -28.31 26.85
C GLY A 128 18.96 -29.20 27.47
N GLU A 129 18.17 -28.66 28.40
CA GLU A 129 17.13 -29.36 29.16
C GLU A 129 15.72 -28.93 28.76
N LEU A 130 15.61 -28.09 27.73
CA LEU A 130 14.35 -27.57 27.21
C LEU A 130 13.39 -28.71 26.88
N ARG A 131 12.16 -28.63 27.40
CA ARG A 131 11.10 -29.63 27.18
C ARG A 131 9.93 -29.03 26.39
N LYS A 132 9.10 -29.93 25.84
CA LYS A 132 7.82 -29.54 25.22
C LYS A 132 6.93 -28.73 26.18
N ASP A 133 6.94 -29.09 27.47
CA ASP A 133 6.16 -28.38 28.50
C ASP A 133 6.63 -26.95 28.74
N ASP A 134 7.93 -26.66 28.61
CA ASP A 134 8.47 -25.29 28.70
C ASP A 134 7.94 -24.45 27.53
N LEU A 135 7.88 -25.03 26.32
CA LEU A 135 7.34 -24.37 25.13
C LEU A 135 5.82 -24.14 25.23
N ASP A 136 5.09 -25.10 25.81
CA ASP A 136 3.65 -24.94 26.07
C ASP A 136 3.37 -23.88 27.16
N ARG A 137 4.22 -23.78 28.18
CA ARG A 137 4.17 -22.68 29.16
C ARG A 137 4.43 -21.33 28.49
N ALA A 138 5.50 -21.21 27.70
CA ALA A 138 5.82 -20.01 26.95
C ALA A 138 4.67 -19.58 26.01
N ALA A 139 4.07 -20.54 25.30
CA ALA A 139 2.92 -20.29 24.43
C ALA A 139 1.69 -19.81 25.21
N THR A 140 1.45 -20.33 26.41
CA THR A 140 0.35 -19.89 27.29
C THR A 140 0.51 -18.43 27.70
N VAL A 141 1.71 -18.03 28.12
CA VAL A 141 2.02 -16.65 28.53
C VAL A 141 1.87 -15.71 27.34
N LEU A 142 2.41 -16.07 26.18
CA LEU A 142 2.29 -15.31 24.94
C LEU A 142 0.83 -15.04 24.55
N LEU A 143 0.00 -16.09 24.54
CA LEU A 143 -1.41 -16.00 24.14
C LEU A 143 -2.24 -15.11 25.07
N ARG A 144 -1.87 -15.01 26.35
CA ARG A 144 -2.51 -14.11 27.31
C ARG A 144 -2.04 -12.66 27.17
N ARG A 145 -0.78 -12.46 26.79
CA ARG A 145 -0.12 -11.15 26.77
C ARG A 145 -0.32 -10.37 25.46
N GLU A 146 -0.37 -11.07 24.33
CA GLU A 146 -0.37 -10.44 23.01
C GLU A 146 -1.70 -10.59 22.26
N ARG A 147 -1.98 -9.63 21.38
CA ARG A 147 -3.11 -9.73 20.42
C ARG A 147 -2.95 -10.96 19.53
N GLU A 148 -4.05 -11.59 19.14
CA GLU A 148 -4.09 -12.84 18.37
C GLU A 148 -3.18 -12.84 17.13
N THR A 149 -3.19 -11.76 16.33
CA THR A 149 -2.37 -11.64 15.12
C THR A 149 -0.88 -11.57 15.40
N SER A 150 -0.47 -11.01 16.53
CA SER A 150 0.92 -10.98 16.97
C SER A 150 1.31 -12.34 17.55
N ALA A 151 0.48 -12.90 18.43
CA ALA A 151 0.71 -14.20 19.05
C ALA A 151 0.88 -15.30 17.99
N TYR A 152 0.02 -15.33 16.96
CA TYR A 152 0.13 -16.28 15.85
C TYR A 152 1.50 -16.25 15.16
N LYS A 153 2.06 -15.05 14.92
CA LYS A 153 3.38 -14.89 14.30
C LYS A 153 4.50 -15.34 15.24
N VAL A 154 4.42 -14.97 16.52
CA VAL A 154 5.44 -15.38 17.52
C VAL A 154 5.43 -16.89 17.71
N LEU A 155 4.26 -17.52 17.80
CA LEU A 155 4.14 -18.98 17.87
C LEU A 155 4.79 -19.67 16.67
N GLY A 156 4.59 -19.15 15.45
CA GLY A 156 5.29 -19.68 14.27
C GLY A 156 6.81 -19.61 14.37
N HIS A 157 7.36 -18.57 15.00
CA HIS A 157 8.80 -18.47 15.25
C HIS A 157 9.27 -19.29 16.45
N MET A 158 8.41 -19.59 17.43
CA MET A 158 8.71 -20.55 18.50
C MET A 158 8.84 -21.97 17.94
N GLU A 159 7.95 -22.36 17.02
CA GLU A 159 8.06 -23.64 16.30
C GLU A 159 9.35 -23.70 15.48
N GLU A 160 9.70 -22.61 14.78
CA GLU A 160 10.96 -22.52 14.05
C GLU A 160 12.19 -22.57 14.99
N PHE A 161 12.09 -22.00 16.20
CA PHE A 161 13.14 -22.10 17.21
C PHE A 161 13.34 -23.55 17.64
N ALA A 162 12.25 -24.27 17.94
CA ALA A 162 12.30 -25.69 18.30
C ALA A 162 12.90 -26.54 17.18
N ASP A 163 12.50 -26.30 15.92
CA ASP A 163 13.06 -27.00 14.76
C ASP A 163 14.58 -26.77 14.61
N MET A 164 15.07 -25.56 14.92
CA MET A 164 16.50 -25.28 14.87
C MET A 164 17.26 -25.90 16.04
N VAL A 165 16.67 -25.93 17.25
CA VAL A 165 17.26 -26.62 18.41
C VAL A 165 17.42 -28.11 18.14
N ASP A 166 16.41 -28.75 17.57
CA ASP A 166 16.47 -30.15 17.14
C ASP A 166 17.51 -30.35 16.03
N GLY A 167 17.48 -29.47 15.03
CA GLY A 167 18.34 -29.57 13.87
C GLY A 167 19.83 -29.49 14.19
N TYR A 168 20.19 -28.60 15.13
CA TYR A 168 21.57 -28.45 15.61
C TYR A 168 21.87 -29.29 16.86
N ARG A 169 20.94 -30.16 17.29
CA ARG A 169 21.08 -31.01 18.49
C ARG A 169 21.52 -30.24 19.74
N LEU A 170 20.85 -29.12 20.01
CA LEU A 170 21.15 -28.21 21.12
C LEU A 170 20.39 -28.56 22.42
N SER A 171 19.55 -29.60 22.38
CA SER A 171 18.82 -30.15 23.52
C SER A 171 19.07 -31.65 23.63
N ARG A 172 19.06 -32.16 24.87
CA ARG A 172 19.13 -33.59 25.18
C ARG A 172 17.92 -34.36 24.66
N MET A 173 16.78 -33.68 24.48
CA MET A 173 15.56 -34.28 23.96
C MET A 173 15.13 -33.61 22.66
N ARG A 174 14.68 -34.43 21.71
CA ARG A 174 14.05 -33.94 20.49
C ARG A 174 12.70 -33.29 20.83
N LEU A 175 12.57 -32.01 20.51
CA LEU A 175 11.41 -31.19 20.81
C LEU A 175 10.25 -31.46 19.85
N ASP A 176 10.49 -31.57 18.55
CA ASP A 176 9.50 -31.76 17.47
C ASP A 176 8.15 -31.09 17.79
N TRP A 177 8.23 -29.81 18.17
CA TRP A 177 7.13 -29.14 18.85
C TRP A 177 6.32 -28.29 17.89
N ARG A 178 5.01 -28.48 17.93
CA ARG A 178 4.01 -27.65 17.25
C ARG A 178 2.98 -27.21 18.27
N CYS A 179 2.63 -25.92 18.25
CA CYS A 179 1.71 -25.39 19.24
C CYS A 179 0.28 -25.81 18.91
N ARG A 180 -0.32 -26.67 19.74
CA ARG A 180 -1.72 -27.12 19.56
C ARG A 180 -2.73 -25.98 19.56
N ARG A 181 -2.42 -24.88 20.24
CA ARG A 181 -3.28 -23.68 20.36
C ARG A 181 -3.04 -22.65 19.26
N LYS A 182 -2.15 -22.92 18.31
CA LYS A 182 -1.87 -21.99 17.20
C LYS A 182 -2.98 -22.08 16.16
N ALA A 183 -4.01 -21.26 16.32
CA ALA A 183 -5.04 -21.05 15.31
C ALA A 183 -4.71 -19.80 14.47
N ARG A 184 -4.97 -19.87 13.15
CA ARG A 184 -4.87 -18.69 12.29
C ARG A 184 -6.05 -17.75 12.63
N PRO A 185 -5.80 -16.50 13.04
CA PRO A 185 -6.88 -15.57 13.39
C PRO A 185 -7.80 -15.31 12.19
N ARG A 186 -9.10 -15.12 12.45
CA ARG A 186 -10.10 -14.83 11.40
C ARG A 186 -9.71 -13.65 10.52
N SER A 187 -9.18 -12.58 11.12
CA SER A 187 -8.72 -11.39 10.40
C SER A 187 -7.60 -11.63 9.37
N LEU A 188 -6.93 -12.79 9.43
CA LEU A 188 -5.84 -13.24 8.56
C LEU A 188 -6.28 -14.40 7.63
N THR A 189 -7.54 -14.83 7.72
CA THR A 189 -8.12 -15.91 6.94
C THR A 189 -8.90 -15.26 5.79
N PRO A 190 -8.63 -15.60 4.53
CA PRO A 190 -9.46 -15.14 3.42
C PRO A 190 -10.89 -15.64 3.64
N ASP A 191 -11.88 -14.79 3.38
CA ASP A 191 -13.29 -15.17 3.46
C ASP A 191 -13.54 -16.37 2.53
N ARG A 192 -14.19 -17.40 3.06
CA ARG A 192 -14.62 -18.56 2.26
C ARG A 192 -16.01 -18.30 1.70
N ILE A 193 -16.28 -18.85 0.52
CA ILE A 193 -17.62 -18.86 -0.06
C ILE A 193 -18.51 -19.65 0.92
N GLY A 194 -19.39 -18.95 1.66
CA GLY A 194 -20.35 -19.54 2.61
C GLY A 194 -20.23 -19.10 4.08
N ASP A 195 -19.23 -18.30 4.46
CA ASP A 195 -19.20 -17.74 5.84
C ASP A 195 -20.32 -16.68 6.02
N PRO A 196 -21.11 -16.71 7.12
CA PRO A 196 -22.10 -15.68 7.39
C PRO A 196 -21.40 -14.32 7.53
N SER A 197 -21.94 -13.34 6.82
CA SER A 197 -21.38 -12.01 6.61
C SER A 197 -20.92 -11.32 7.89
N THR A 198 -19.67 -10.87 7.94
CA THR A 198 -19.31 -9.72 8.78
C THR A 198 -19.72 -8.42 8.09
N GLU A 199 -20.19 -7.46 8.89
CA GLU A 199 -20.45 -6.07 8.53
C GLU A 199 -19.31 -5.45 7.69
N VAL A 200 -19.65 -4.40 6.92
CA VAL A 200 -18.72 -3.60 6.12
C VAL A 200 -17.41 -3.42 6.88
N SER A 201 -16.32 -3.96 6.34
CA SER A 201 -15.03 -4.00 7.03
C SER A 201 -14.62 -2.60 7.52
N ASP A 202 -14.23 -2.47 8.81
CA ASP A 202 -13.56 -1.31 9.44
C ASP A 202 -12.31 -0.76 8.69
N ARG A 203 -11.98 -1.34 7.52
CA ARG A 203 -10.83 -1.02 6.68
C ARG A 203 -11.16 0.04 5.61
N LEU A 204 -12.44 0.25 5.28
CA LEU A 204 -12.86 1.28 4.34
C LEU A 204 -12.91 2.64 5.07
N PRO A 205 -12.30 3.70 4.52
CA PRO A 205 -12.57 5.06 4.99
C PRO A 205 -14.06 5.38 4.79
N THR A 206 -14.66 6.14 5.71
CA THR A 206 -16.01 6.67 5.53
C THR A 206 -16.03 7.67 4.37
N GLU A 207 -17.19 7.83 3.73
CA GLU A 207 -17.35 8.81 2.65
C GLU A 207 -17.05 10.23 3.13
N GLU A 208 -17.49 10.59 4.35
CA GLU A 208 -17.16 11.85 5.03
C GLU A 208 -15.64 12.06 5.12
N ALA A 209 -14.87 11.03 5.48
CA ALA A 209 -13.42 11.13 5.58
C ALA A 209 -12.75 11.37 4.22
N ILE A 210 -13.30 10.82 3.13
CA ILE A 210 -12.82 11.08 1.77
C ILE A 210 -13.19 12.49 1.31
N ARG A 211 -14.42 12.95 1.57
CA ARG A 211 -14.85 14.33 1.27
C ARG A 211 -14.01 15.34 2.05
N ALA A 212 -13.71 15.06 3.31
CA ALA A 212 -12.82 15.86 4.15
C ALA A 212 -11.39 15.94 3.58
N LEU A 213 -10.85 14.87 2.96
CA LEU A 213 -9.57 14.96 2.24
C LEU A 213 -9.65 15.88 1.03
N GLY A 214 -10.74 15.82 0.26
CA GLY A 214 -10.99 16.75 -0.84
C GLY A 214 -11.05 18.21 -0.36
N TRP A 215 -11.76 18.45 0.74
CA TRP A 215 -11.83 19.78 1.37
C TRP A 215 -10.46 20.27 1.86
N LEU A 216 -9.65 19.41 2.49
CA LEU A 216 -8.28 19.75 2.88
C LEU A 216 -7.42 20.12 1.66
N TYR A 217 -7.56 19.39 0.55
CA TYR A 217 -6.84 19.71 -0.70
C TYR A 217 -7.24 21.08 -1.25
N GLN A 218 -8.51 21.48 -1.11
CA GLN A 218 -8.97 22.80 -1.57
C GLN A 218 -8.61 23.93 -0.60
N THR A 219 -8.55 23.63 0.71
CA THR A 219 -8.48 24.67 1.76
C THR A 219 -7.07 24.94 2.25
N ILE A 220 -6.19 23.92 2.29
CA ILE A 220 -4.81 24.13 2.75
C ILE A 220 -4.07 24.99 1.72
N PRO A 221 -3.62 26.21 2.06
CA PRO A 221 -3.01 27.11 1.10
C PRO A 221 -1.58 26.69 0.76
N ARG A 222 -1.10 27.19 -0.38
CA ARG A 222 0.34 27.21 -0.67
C ARG A 222 1.03 28.12 0.33
N ALA A 223 2.13 27.66 0.90
CA ALA A 223 2.93 28.46 1.81
C ALA A 223 4.20 28.95 1.09
N GLU A 224 4.55 30.21 1.29
CA GLU A 224 5.72 30.83 0.66
C GLU A 224 7.04 30.35 1.28
N ARG A 225 7.01 29.98 2.57
CA ARG A 225 8.21 29.63 3.32
C ARG A 225 8.17 28.18 3.81
N PRO A 226 9.31 27.45 3.73
CA PRO A 226 9.37 26.05 4.15
C PRO A 226 9.31 25.85 5.67
N ASP A 227 9.49 26.90 6.48
CA ASP A 227 9.35 26.87 7.93
C ASP A 227 7.91 27.06 8.42
N ASP A 228 6.97 27.39 7.53
CA ASP A 228 5.54 27.44 7.85
C ASP A 228 4.98 26.02 8.02
N GLY A 229 4.23 25.80 9.10
CA GLY A 229 3.50 24.56 9.32
C GLY A 229 2.57 24.20 8.15
N ARG A 230 1.95 25.20 7.51
CA ARG A 230 1.07 25.03 6.35
C ARG A 230 1.81 24.46 5.14
N ALA A 231 3.08 24.80 4.92
CA ALA A 231 3.89 24.27 3.82
C ALA A 231 3.97 22.74 3.88
N ALA A 232 4.13 22.23 5.09
CA ALA A 232 4.21 20.81 5.36
C ALA A 232 2.85 20.10 5.25
N ASP A 233 1.77 20.74 5.68
CA ASP A 233 0.42 20.20 5.49
C ASP A 233 0.06 20.18 4.00
N ARG A 234 0.45 21.22 3.24
CA ARG A 234 0.26 21.29 1.79
C ARG A 234 1.02 20.17 1.07
N THR A 235 2.28 19.96 1.44
CA THR A 235 3.09 18.87 0.86
C THR A 235 2.45 17.50 1.11
N LEU A 236 1.94 17.26 2.33
CA LEU A 236 1.36 15.98 2.72
C LEU A 236 -0.03 15.74 2.11
N ILE A 237 -0.86 16.78 1.95
CA ILE A 237 -2.15 16.65 1.27
C ILE A 237 -1.96 16.37 -0.22
N LEU A 238 -0.98 17.00 -0.91
CA LEU A 238 -0.66 16.68 -2.30
C LEU A 238 -0.28 15.20 -2.47
N ILE A 239 0.52 14.66 -1.53
CA ILE A 239 0.87 13.25 -1.51
C ILE A 239 -0.39 12.37 -1.30
N ALA A 240 -1.24 12.73 -0.35
CA ALA A 240 -2.47 11.99 -0.07
C ALA A 240 -3.46 12.01 -1.25
N THR A 241 -3.58 13.13 -1.96
CA THR A 241 -4.41 13.27 -3.16
C THR A 241 -3.94 12.32 -4.26
N ILE A 242 -2.63 12.29 -4.57
CA ILE A 242 -2.08 11.36 -5.57
C ILE A 242 -2.35 9.90 -5.14
N MET A 243 -2.22 9.59 -3.85
CA MET A 243 -2.55 8.25 -3.34
C MET A 243 -4.04 7.91 -3.48
N ALA A 244 -4.94 8.86 -3.21
CA ALA A 244 -6.39 8.66 -3.35
C ALA A 244 -6.79 8.42 -4.81
N CYS A 245 -6.18 9.13 -5.76
CA CYS A 245 -6.45 8.99 -7.19
C CYS A 245 -5.83 7.73 -7.83
N THR A 246 -4.73 7.23 -7.27
CA THR A 246 -3.94 6.14 -7.90
C THR A 246 -3.98 4.83 -7.12
N GLY A 247 -4.41 4.85 -5.85
CA GLY A 247 -4.37 3.71 -4.95
C GLY A 247 -2.96 3.12 -4.76
N LEU A 248 -1.90 3.88 -5.04
CA LEU A 248 -0.53 3.49 -4.73
C LEU A 248 -0.37 3.30 -3.22
N ARG A 249 0.42 2.30 -2.82
CA ARG A 249 0.82 2.18 -1.41
C ARG A 249 1.71 3.37 -1.05
N VAL A 250 1.70 3.77 0.22
CA VAL A 250 2.58 4.87 0.70
C VAL A 250 4.05 4.66 0.30
N GLY A 251 4.56 3.43 0.40
CA GLY A 251 5.93 3.11 0.01
C GLY A 251 6.20 3.15 -1.49
N GLU A 252 5.18 3.09 -2.34
CA GLU A 252 5.29 3.25 -3.80
C GLU A 252 5.19 4.74 -4.17
N MET A 253 4.24 5.45 -3.56
CA MET A 253 4.06 6.90 -3.72
C MET A 253 5.33 7.69 -3.38
N LEU A 254 6.05 7.29 -2.32
CA LEU A 254 7.28 7.96 -1.90
C LEU A 254 8.50 7.64 -2.79
N THR A 255 8.31 6.89 -3.89
CA THR A 255 9.36 6.52 -4.86
C THR A 255 9.14 7.12 -6.24
N LEU A 256 8.20 8.05 -6.38
CA LEU A 256 8.01 8.80 -7.63
C LEU A 256 9.30 9.57 -7.97
N PRO A 257 9.82 9.49 -9.21
CA PRO A 257 10.89 10.36 -9.67
C PRO A 257 10.37 11.79 -9.88
N VAL A 258 11.27 12.78 -10.02
CA VAL A 258 10.91 14.21 -10.20
C VAL A 258 9.89 14.44 -11.32
N ASN A 259 10.01 13.70 -12.41
CA ASN A 259 9.08 13.72 -13.53
C ASN A 259 8.44 12.32 -13.65
N PRO A 260 7.39 12.04 -12.85
CA PRO A 260 6.82 10.70 -12.79
C PRO A 260 5.79 10.44 -13.89
N ILE A 261 5.28 11.46 -14.56
CA ILE A 261 4.22 11.33 -15.56
C ILE A 261 4.84 11.15 -16.95
N SER A 262 4.39 10.13 -17.68
CA SER A 262 4.75 9.86 -19.07
C SER A 262 3.49 9.71 -19.92
N ILE A 263 3.54 10.19 -21.16
CA ILE A 263 2.44 10.10 -22.12
C ILE A 263 2.72 8.90 -23.04
N ALA A 264 1.77 7.99 -23.15
CA ALA A 264 1.83 6.86 -24.08
C ALA A 264 1.43 7.28 -25.51
N LYS A 265 1.65 6.39 -26.48
CA LYS A 265 1.35 6.67 -27.90
C LYS A 265 -0.13 6.98 -28.18
N ASP A 266 -1.02 6.46 -27.34
CA ASP A 266 -2.47 6.68 -27.40
C ASP A 266 -2.93 7.93 -26.64
N GLY A 267 -1.99 8.75 -26.12
CA GLY A 267 -2.30 9.93 -25.32
C GLY A 267 -2.64 9.63 -23.85
N SER A 268 -2.66 8.35 -23.43
CA SER A 268 -2.90 8.00 -22.03
C SER A 268 -1.73 8.43 -21.15
N ARG A 269 -2.04 8.93 -19.95
CA ARG A 269 -1.03 9.33 -18.96
C ARG A 269 -0.73 8.16 -18.05
N ASN A 270 0.55 7.93 -17.82
CA ASN A 270 1.04 6.91 -16.90
C ASN A 270 1.92 7.53 -15.82
N LEU A 271 1.78 7.03 -14.59
CA LEU A 271 2.57 7.42 -13.43
C LEU A 271 3.62 6.35 -13.13
N ARG A 272 4.88 6.74 -13.22
CA ARG A 272 6.06 5.90 -13.02
C ARG A 272 6.53 5.90 -11.58
N TYR A 273 6.84 4.73 -11.03
CA TYR A 273 7.35 4.55 -9.66
C TYR A 273 8.27 3.32 -9.56
N ALA A 274 9.05 3.21 -8.49
CA ALA A 274 10.01 2.12 -8.30
C ALA A 274 9.57 1.16 -7.18
N ARG A 275 9.84 -0.13 -7.36
CA ARG A 275 9.64 -1.18 -6.34
C ARG A 275 10.95 -1.93 -6.15
N LEU A 276 11.27 -2.24 -4.89
CA LEU A 276 12.30 -3.22 -4.55
C LEU A 276 11.64 -4.59 -4.39
N LYS A 277 12.15 -5.58 -5.11
CA LYS A 277 11.66 -6.96 -5.06
C LYS A 277 12.85 -7.91 -4.99
N GLY A 278 12.73 -8.93 -4.14
CA GLY A 278 13.80 -9.91 -3.93
C GLY A 278 13.88 -10.41 -2.49
N ARG A 279 14.57 -11.53 -2.30
CA ARG A 279 14.99 -12.09 -1.00
C ARG A 279 16.52 -12.14 -1.00
N ALA A 280 17.16 -12.15 0.17
CA ALA A 280 18.64 -12.16 0.29
C ALA A 280 19.32 -10.96 -0.41
N ASP A 281 20.50 -11.15 -0.97
CA ASP A 281 21.32 -10.11 -1.60
C ASP A 281 20.91 -9.81 -3.04
N ASP A 282 19.94 -10.56 -3.57
CA ASP A 282 19.35 -10.41 -4.89
C ASP A 282 18.11 -9.49 -4.85
N VAL A 283 18.33 -8.24 -4.44
CA VAL A 283 17.28 -7.23 -4.41
C VAL A 283 17.35 -6.39 -5.68
N MET A 284 16.35 -6.60 -6.55
CA MET A 284 16.24 -5.92 -7.83
C MET A 284 15.30 -4.73 -7.73
N VAL A 285 15.65 -3.66 -8.46
CA VAL A 285 14.77 -2.51 -8.63
C VAL A 285 13.94 -2.70 -9.89
N GLU A 286 12.63 -2.77 -9.72
CA GLU A 286 11.67 -2.80 -10.82
C GLU A 286 11.01 -1.43 -10.97
N TRP A 287 11.04 -0.88 -12.19
CA TRP A 287 10.31 0.33 -12.53
C TRP A 287 8.94 -0.04 -13.10
N HIS A 288 7.90 0.49 -12.48
CA HIS A 288 6.51 0.25 -12.85
C HIS A 288 5.91 1.52 -13.44
N SER A 289 5.01 1.35 -14.41
CA SER A 289 4.24 2.42 -15.03
C SER A 289 2.76 2.12 -14.84
N LYS A 290 2.03 3.03 -14.19
CA LYS A 290 0.62 2.85 -13.86
C LYS A 290 -0.25 3.81 -14.67
N PRO A 291 -1.19 3.32 -15.49
CA PRO A 291 -2.11 4.20 -16.20
C PRO A 291 -3.00 4.95 -15.20
N LEU A 292 -3.16 6.25 -15.43
CA LEU A 292 -4.07 7.09 -14.67
C LEU A 292 -5.49 6.91 -15.17
N LEU A 293 -6.47 7.03 -14.27
CA LEU A 293 -7.88 7.10 -14.64
C LEU A 293 -8.13 8.48 -15.26
N SER A 294 -8.88 8.54 -16.36
CA SER A 294 -9.11 9.77 -17.13
C SER A 294 -9.55 10.95 -16.25
N GLU A 295 -10.54 10.72 -15.38
CA GLU A 295 -11.09 11.72 -14.44
C GLU A 295 -10.09 12.22 -13.38
N THR A 296 -8.97 11.53 -13.22
CA THR A 296 -7.95 11.89 -12.21
C THR A 296 -6.72 12.55 -12.82
N VAL A 297 -6.60 12.59 -14.15
CA VAL A 297 -5.38 13.02 -14.85
C VAL A 297 -5.02 14.45 -14.46
N GLU A 298 -5.94 15.39 -14.64
CA GLU A 298 -5.69 16.82 -14.39
C GLU A 298 -5.31 17.08 -12.93
N LEU A 299 -6.02 16.44 -12.00
CA LEU A 299 -5.77 16.57 -10.57
C LEU A 299 -4.40 16.00 -10.18
N VAL A 300 -4.01 14.85 -10.73
CA VAL A 300 -2.70 14.24 -10.47
C VAL A 300 -1.57 15.06 -11.11
N GLU A 301 -1.75 15.56 -12.34
CA GLU A 301 -0.77 16.44 -13.00
C GLU A 301 -0.56 17.73 -12.20
N ALA A 302 -1.64 18.39 -11.79
CA ALA A 302 -1.57 19.59 -10.94
C ALA A 302 -0.90 19.30 -9.59
N ALA A 303 -1.25 18.19 -8.93
CA ALA A 303 -0.67 17.82 -7.65
C ALA A 303 0.83 17.49 -7.77
N VAL A 304 1.24 16.79 -8.83
CA VAL A 304 2.66 16.48 -9.11
C VAL A 304 3.43 17.75 -9.44
N ALA A 305 2.88 18.66 -10.23
CA ALA A 305 3.53 19.93 -10.58
C ALA A 305 3.78 20.78 -9.34
N GLU A 306 2.76 20.96 -8.50
CA GLU A 306 2.88 21.73 -7.27
C GLU A 306 3.82 21.05 -6.26
N LEU A 307 3.73 19.73 -6.11
CA LEU A 307 4.63 19.00 -5.24
C LEU A 307 6.08 19.14 -5.72
N ARG A 308 6.31 19.12 -7.03
CA ARG A 308 7.63 19.35 -7.66
C ARG A 308 8.15 20.73 -7.30
N GLU A 309 7.35 21.78 -7.37
CA GLU A 309 7.76 23.13 -6.96
C GLU A 309 8.10 23.19 -5.47
N ALA A 310 7.20 22.70 -4.60
CA ALA A 310 7.37 22.74 -3.15
C ALA A 310 8.62 22.00 -2.65
N THR A 311 9.07 20.98 -3.39
CA THR A 311 10.21 20.13 -3.04
C THR A 311 11.47 20.46 -3.85
N ALA A 312 11.46 21.53 -4.67
CA ALA A 312 12.62 21.93 -5.49
C ALA A 312 13.84 22.31 -4.65
N GLY A 313 13.68 23.15 -3.62
CA GLY A 313 14.77 23.57 -2.74
C GLY A 313 15.48 22.40 -2.03
N PRO A 314 14.75 21.51 -1.33
CA PRO A 314 15.33 20.31 -0.73
C PRO A 314 16.06 19.41 -1.73
N ARG A 315 15.53 19.24 -2.96
CA ARG A 315 16.21 18.46 -4.00
C ARG A 315 17.49 19.10 -4.49
N GLN A 316 17.55 20.44 -4.58
CA GLN A 316 18.80 21.14 -4.91
C GLN A 316 19.87 20.92 -3.83
N VAL A 317 19.48 20.93 -2.56
CA VAL A 317 20.39 20.59 -1.44
C VAL A 317 20.89 19.16 -1.57
N ALA A 318 20.01 18.20 -1.82
CA ALA A 318 20.37 16.80 -2.07
C ALA A 318 21.29 16.63 -3.29
N LEU A 319 21.09 17.42 -4.35
CA LEU A 319 21.93 17.37 -5.54
C LEU A 319 23.33 17.91 -5.25
N LYS A 320 23.44 19.04 -4.56
CA LYS A 320 24.72 19.63 -4.13
C LYS A 320 25.48 18.65 -3.23
N ALA A 321 24.81 18.10 -2.22
CA ALA A 321 25.41 17.12 -1.32
C ALA A 321 25.88 15.86 -2.06
N SER A 322 25.08 15.35 -3.01
CA SER A 322 25.44 14.19 -3.82
C SER A 322 26.62 14.44 -4.77
N ARG A 323 26.83 15.68 -5.24
CA ARG A 323 27.95 16.03 -6.13
C ARG A 323 29.24 16.29 -5.35
N CYS A 324 29.13 16.96 -4.20
CA CYS A 324 30.28 17.37 -3.40
C CYS A 324 30.69 16.35 -2.33
N GLY A 325 29.90 15.30 -2.09
CA GLY A 325 30.09 14.34 -1.01
C GLY A 325 29.92 14.94 0.40
N SER A 326 29.47 16.19 0.49
CA SER A 326 29.31 16.93 1.75
C SER A 326 28.23 18.01 1.61
N LEU A 327 27.60 18.41 2.71
CA LEU A 327 26.56 19.44 2.71
C LEU A 327 27.10 20.83 2.40
N MET A 328 28.33 21.11 2.83
CA MET A 328 28.98 22.40 2.70
C MET A 328 30.44 22.18 2.30
N PRO A 329 30.90 22.78 1.19
CA PRO A 329 32.30 22.68 0.81
C PRO A 329 33.17 23.40 1.84
N ARG A 330 34.21 22.71 2.33
CA ARG A 330 35.09 23.23 3.38
C ARG A 330 35.81 24.52 2.98
N SER A 331 36.01 24.74 1.68
CA SER A 331 36.59 25.97 1.13
C SER A 331 35.68 27.19 1.28
N ALA A 332 34.37 27.01 1.45
CA ALA A 332 33.42 28.10 1.62
C ALA A 332 33.25 28.54 3.08
N LEU A 333 33.95 27.90 4.03
CA LEU A 333 33.84 28.18 5.45
C LEU A 333 35.21 28.54 6.05
N PRO A 334 35.29 29.55 6.93
CA PRO A 334 36.52 29.85 7.64
C PRO A 334 36.90 28.68 8.57
N PRO A 335 38.20 28.50 8.92
CA PRO A 335 38.65 27.40 9.79
C PRO A 335 37.97 27.37 11.15
N VAL A 336 37.59 28.54 11.66
CA VAL A 336 36.89 28.74 12.92
C VAL A 336 35.64 29.57 12.66
N LEU A 337 34.50 29.12 13.19
CA LEU A 337 33.22 29.80 13.10
C LEU A 337 32.79 30.30 14.47
N PHE A 338 32.27 31.52 14.49
CA PHE A 338 31.64 32.12 15.65
C PHE A 338 30.11 32.07 15.56
N THR A 339 29.45 32.54 16.61
CA THR A 339 27.99 32.51 16.73
C THR A 339 27.25 33.18 15.56
N SER A 340 27.76 34.30 15.04
CA SER A 340 27.20 34.99 13.86
C SER A 340 27.33 34.15 12.59
N ASP A 341 28.50 33.55 12.38
CA ASP A 341 28.80 32.73 11.20
C ASP A 341 27.92 31.49 11.18
N LEU A 342 27.74 30.84 12.32
CA LEU A 342 26.86 29.67 12.46
C LEU A 342 25.41 29.99 12.08
N ARG A 343 24.89 31.17 12.46
CA ARG A 343 23.52 31.59 12.09
C ARG A 343 23.40 31.83 10.60
N ALA A 344 24.35 32.56 10.02
CA ALA A 344 24.34 32.89 8.59
C ALA A 344 24.50 31.63 7.72
N VAL A 345 25.48 30.78 8.04
CA VAL A 345 25.81 29.58 7.28
C VAL A 345 24.69 28.54 7.33
N LEU A 346 24.11 28.32 8.52
CA LEU A 346 23.08 27.29 8.72
C LEU A 346 21.65 27.80 8.53
N GLY A 347 21.46 29.11 8.28
CA GLY A 347 20.13 29.72 8.19
C GLY A 347 19.29 29.56 9.45
N LEU A 348 19.93 29.55 10.63
CA LEU A 348 19.25 29.30 11.90
C LEU A 348 18.73 30.60 12.52
N ASN A 349 17.42 30.65 12.77
CA ASN A 349 16.76 31.78 13.45
C ASN A 349 16.74 31.64 14.99
N SER A 350 17.19 30.50 15.54
CA SER A 350 17.09 30.20 16.98
C SER A 350 18.31 30.64 17.79
N TRP A 351 18.05 31.06 19.03
CA TRP A 351 19.07 31.46 20.00
C TRP A 351 19.74 30.28 20.72
N LYS A 352 19.19 29.06 20.62
CA LYS A 352 19.67 27.87 21.34
C LYS A 352 20.78 27.10 20.60
N LEU A 353 21.80 27.82 20.13
CA LEU A 353 22.90 27.25 19.34
C LEU A 353 23.73 26.21 20.12
N ALA A 354 24.02 26.44 21.40
CA ALA A 354 24.75 25.47 22.21
C ALA A 354 24.00 24.12 22.30
N GLN A 355 22.67 24.15 22.44
CA GLN A 355 21.85 22.94 22.43
C GLN A 355 21.87 22.25 21.07
N PHE A 356 21.81 23.03 19.98
CA PHE A 356 21.92 22.53 18.61
C PHE A 356 23.25 21.79 18.38
N LEU A 357 24.37 22.34 18.85
CA LEU A 357 25.71 21.76 18.74
C LEU A 357 25.83 20.47 19.57
N ARG A 358 25.37 20.50 20.83
CA ARG A 358 25.35 19.30 21.71
C ARG A 358 24.53 18.17 21.12
N ALA A 359 23.35 18.47 20.55
CA ALA A 359 22.48 17.47 19.94
C ALA A 359 23.14 16.74 18.75
N ARG A 360 24.17 17.32 18.13
CA ARG A 360 24.94 16.73 17.02
C ARG A 360 26.30 16.19 17.46
N ALA A 361 26.63 16.30 18.74
CA ALA A 361 27.95 16.03 19.27
C ALA A 361 29.05 16.84 18.54
N ILE A 362 28.80 18.12 18.30
CA ILE A 362 29.79 19.05 17.76
C ILE A 362 30.53 19.70 18.94
N PRO A 363 31.84 19.49 19.09
CA PRO A 363 32.65 20.19 20.08
C PRO A 363 32.63 21.71 19.86
N PHE A 364 32.54 22.48 20.94
CA PHE A 364 32.60 23.93 20.92
C PHE A 364 33.21 24.48 22.20
N GLU A 365 33.77 25.67 22.10
CA GLU A 365 34.32 26.44 23.21
C GLU A 365 33.52 27.74 23.39
N ILE A 366 33.56 28.31 24.59
CA ILE A 366 32.97 29.62 24.88
C ILE A 366 34.13 30.59 25.09
N VAL A 367 34.31 31.54 24.18
CA VAL A 367 35.34 32.59 24.23
C VAL A 367 34.63 33.94 24.15
N ASP A 368 34.87 34.83 25.11
CA ASP A 368 34.23 36.16 25.19
C ASP A 368 32.70 36.12 25.05
N ARG A 369 32.06 35.16 25.73
CA ARG A 369 30.60 34.89 25.67
C ARG A 369 30.08 34.50 24.27
N ARG A 370 30.96 34.18 23.31
CA ARG A 370 30.62 33.68 21.98
C ARG A 370 30.99 32.21 21.83
N LEU A 371 30.17 31.46 21.11
CA LEU A 371 30.48 30.08 20.73
C LEU A 371 31.55 30.09 19.64
N ARG A 372 32.60 29.28 19.83
CA ARG A 372 33.68 29.02 18.88
C ARG A 372 33.62 27.56 18.46
N VAL A 373 33.56 27.31 17.15
CA VAL A 373 33.43 25.95 16.57
C VAL A 373 34.46 25.75 15.47
N ASN A 374 35.13 24.60 15.47
CA ASN A 374 36.02 24.20 14.38
C ASN A 374 35.20 23.79 13.14
N ARG A 375 35.60 24.26 11.96
CA ARG A 375 34.92 23.97 10.69
C ARG A 375 34.69 22.48 10.43
N ASP A 376 35.73 21.66 10.60
CA ASP A 376 35.64 20.25 10.24
C ASP A 376 34.74 19.49 11.23
N ALA A 377 34.73 19.90 12.50
CA ALA A 377 33.78 19.40 13.49
C ALA A 377 32.33 19.80 13.15
N LEU A 378 32.11 21.04 12.69
CA LEU A 378 30.79 21.50 12.24
C LEU A 378 30.31 20.66 11.05
N CYS A 379 31.12 20.56 9.99
CA CYS A 379 30.79 19.79 8.78
C CYS A 379 30.40 18.34 9.11
N ARG A 380 31.22 17.62 9.89
CA ARG A 380 30.91 16.24 10.31
C ARG A 380 29.65 16.14 11.16
N GLY A 381 29.38 17.13 11.99
CA GLY A 381 28.20 17.12 12.87
C GLY A 381 26.89 17.33 12.13
N ILE A 382 26.87 18.24 11.15
CA ILE A 382 25.65 18.55 10.38
C ILE A 382 25.31 17.49 9.34
N GLU A 383 26.26 16.65 8.92
CA GLU A 383 26.01 15.52 8.03
C GLU A 383 24.91 14.58 8.55
N LYS A 384 24.78 14.46 9.88
CA LYS A 384 23.73 13.66 10.54
C LYS A 384 22.30 14.14 10.25
N ASP A 385 22.13 15.41 9.88
CA ASP A 385 20.82 15.96 9.54
C ASP A 385 20.36 15.53 8.14
N HIS A 386 21.31 15.27 7.24
CA HIS A 386 21.06 14.94 5.85
C HIS A 386 20.92 13.43 5.63
N TRP A 387 20.18 13.04 4.61
CA TRP A 387 20.14 11.67 4.13
C TRP A 387 21.03 11.51 2.89
N PHE A 388 22.23 10.96 3.06
CA PHE A 388 23.16 10.74 1.95
C PHE A 388 22.82 9.50 1.10
N GLY A 389 22.06 8.56 1.66
CA GLY A 389 21.64 7.36 0.96
C GLY A 389 20.64 7.65 -0.18
N PRO A 390 20.39 6.65 -1.04
CA PRO A 390 19.32 6.74 -2.03
C PRO A 390 17.93 6.60 -1.37
N VAL A 391 16.87 6.96 -2.11
CA VAL A 391 15.49 6.60 -1.74
C VAL A 391 15.25 5.12 -2.02
N ILE A 392 15.72 4.66 -3.18
CA ILE A 392 15.76 3.23 -3.53
C ILE A 392 17.21 2.85 -3.82
N PRO A 393 17.83 1.98 -3.00
CA PRO A 393 19.15 1.42 -3.30
C PRO A 393 19.13 0.65 -4.63
N GLY A 394 20.26 0.68 -5.33
CA GLY A 394 20.46 -0.03 -6.58
C GLY A 394 21.61 0.58 -7.39
N PRO A 395 22.04 -0.11 -8.47
CA PRO A 395 23.02 0.43 -9.41
C PRO A 395 22.63 1.83 -9.92
N PRO A 396 23.58 2.68 -10.34
CA PRO A 396 23.32 4.06 -10.75
C PRO A 396 22.20 4.25 -11.80
N SER A 397 21.95 3.24 -12.64
CA SER A 397 20.91 3.23 -13.68
C SER A 397 19.57 2.65 -13.24
N GLN A 398 19.51 1.99 -12.07
CA GLN A 398 18.33 1.27 -11.60
C GLN A 398 17.76 1.85 -10.29
N GLY A 399 18.62 2.32 -9.38
CA GLY A 399 18.21 2.94 -8.12
C GLY A 399 17.60 4.34 -8.27
N LEU A 400 17.14 4.91 -7.16
CA LEU A 400 16.59 6.27 -7.09
C LEU A 400 17.36 7.08 -6.06
N LYS A 401 18.22 8.00 -6.49
CA LYS A 401 18.96 8.89 -5.58
C LYS A 401 18.02 9.91 -4.93
N LEU A 402 18.43 10.48 -3.80
CA LEU A 402 17.61 11.44 -3.07
C LEU A 402 17.15 12.61 -3.96
N HIS A 403 18.06 13.27 -4.67
CA HIS A 403 17.73 14.42 -5.53
C HIS A 403 16.90 14.07 -6.77
N GLN A 404 16.79 12.79 -7.13
CA GLN A 404 15.98 12.31 -8.26
C GLN A 404 14.55 11.96 -7.84
N ALA A 405 14.28 11.83 -6.54
CA ALA A 405 12.96 11.53 -6.02
C ALA A 405 12.13 12.81 -5.89
N LEU A 406 10.81 12.71 -6.13
CA LEU A 406 9.87 13.81 -5.96
C LEU A 406 9.65 14.17 -4.49
N CYS A 407 9.50 13.15 -3.63
CA CYS A 407 9.13 13.31 -2.22
C CYS A 407 10.33 13.58 -1.31
N VAL A 408 10.91 14.77 -1.42
CA VAL A 408 12.10 15.22 -0.65
C VAL A 408 11.79 16.52 0.08
N VAL A 409 12.14 16.60 1.35
CA VAL A 409 11.87 17.76 2.22
C VAL A 409 13.10 18.18 3.00
N TYR A 410 13.11 19.40 3.51
CA TYR A 410 14.16 19.84 4.41
C TYR A 410 14.09 19.05 5.73
N ALA A 411 15.24 18.86 6.37
CA ALA A 411 15.25 18.22 7.68
C ALA A 411 14.42 19.05 8.68
N ASN A 412 13.59 18.37 9.47
CA ASN A 412 12.59 18.96 10.38
C ASN A 412 11.45 19.78 9.74
N GLN A 413 11.31 19.83 8.41
CA GLN A 413 10.23 20.61 7.77
C GLN A 413 8.83 20.23 8.25
N PHE A 414 8.61 18.96 8.57
CA PHE A 414 7.33 18.44 9.05
C PHE A 414 7.20 18.42 10.58
N HIS A 415 8.22 18.92 11.29
CA HIS A 415 8.18 19.00 12.73
C HIS A 415 7.28 20.16 13.17
N ARG A 416 6.31 19.87 14.06
CA ARG A 416 5.31 20.85 14.51
C ARG A 416 5.64 21.52 15.87
N GLY A 417 6.65 21.01 16.57
CA GLY A 417 7.12 21.58 17.83
C GLY A 417 8.34 22.49 17.65
N THR A 418 9.18 22.58 18.67
CA THR A 418 10.27 23.56 18.79
C THR A 418 11.48 23.39 17.86
N ARG A 419 11.47 22.43 16.92
CA ARG A 419 12.63 22.20 16.04
C ARG A 419 12.51 23.07 14.79
N THR A 420 13.55 23.85 14.54
CA THR A 420 13.68 24.66 13.33
C THR A 420 13.87 23.78 12.09
N THR A 421 13.23 24.16 10.98
CA THR A 421 13.48 23.61 9.65
C THR A 421 14.91 23.91 9.22
N LEU A 422 15.65 22.88 8.86
CA LEU A 422 17.07 22.98 8.51
C LEU A 422 17.22 23.01 6.99
N THR A 423 17.28 24.20 6.42
CA THR A 423 17.30 24.40 4.97
C THR A 423 18.60 23.95 4.29
N TYR A 424 19.66 23.68 5.05
CA TYR A 424 20.91 23.12 4.54
C TYR A 424 20.91 21.58 4.43
N ALA A 425 19.89 20.89 4.94
CA ALA A 425 19.80 19.43 4.95
C ALA A 425 18.49 18.94 4.34
N ALA A 426 18.55 17.84 3.59
CA ALA A 426 17.41 17.26 2.91
C ALA A 426 17.23 15.81 3.34
N ARG A 427 15.98 15.38 3.43
CA ARG A 427 15.58 14.03 3.81
C ARG A 427 14.42 13.56 2.93
N PRO A 428 14.30 12.25 2.68
CA PRO A 428 13.11 11.71 2.05
C PRO A 428 11.90 11.90 2.98
N VAL A 429 10.73 12.15 2.40
CA VAL A 429 9.48 12.03 3.16
C VAL A 429 9.35 10.58 3.63
N SER A 430 9.03 10.38 4.91
CA SER A 430 8.84 9.04 5.47
C SER A 430 7.38 8.61 5.47
N ASP A 431 7.15 7.30 5.47
CA ASP A 431 5.80 6.74 5.60
C ASP A 431 5.12 7.15 6.91
N GLN A 432 5.90 7.31 7.98
CA GLN A 432 5.41 7.83 9.26
C GLN A 432 4.90 9.27 9.13
N ASN A 433 5.49 10.11 8.26
CA ASN A 433 4.99 11.47 8.06
C ASN A 433 3.59 11.47 7.44
N VAL A 434 3.37 10.62 6.45
CA VAL A 434 2.05 10.45 5.80
C VAL A 434 1.05 9.86 6.79
N GLN A 435 1.47 8.89 7.61
CA GLN A 435 0.60 8.30 8.64
C GLN A 435 0.21 9.32 9.72
N ASP A 436 1.16 10.12 10.20
CA ASP A 436 0.92 11.17 11.19
C ASP A 436 -0.04 12.23 10.64
N PHE A 437 0.07 12.56 9.35
CA PHE A 437 -0.86 13.47 8.68
C PHE A 437 -2.29 12.92 8.63
N LEU A 438 -2.49 11.66 8.22
CA LEU A 438 -3.82 11.11 7.97
C LEU A 438 -4.51 10.55 9.22
N ALA A 439 -3.76 10.04 10.19
CA ALA A 439 -4.32 9.33 11.35
C ALA A 439 -3.83 9.86 12.71
N GLY A 440 -2.76 10.65 12.72
CA GLY A 440 -2.14 11.14 13.96
C GLY A 440 -1.48 10.03 14.78
N ARG A 441 -0.89 10.44 15.90
CA ARG A 441 -0.31 9.57 16.95
C ARG A 441 -0.44 10.27 18.31
N PRO A 442 -0.25 9.56 19.43
CA PRO A 442 -0.15 10.22 20.74
C PRO A 442 0.88 11.37 20.69
N ALA A 443 0.44 12.58 21.05
CA ALA A 443 1.18 13.85 20.98
C ALA A 443 1.45 14.46 19.59
N ILE A 444 0.96 13.86 18.49
CA ILE A 444 1.06 14.42 17.14
C ILE A 444 -0.34 14.40 16.51
N PRO A 445 -1.05 15.54 16.46
CA PRO A 445 -2.40 15.56 15.92
C PRO A 445 -2.40 15.25 14.41
N SER A 446 -3.47 14.65 13.90
CA SER A 446 -3.71 14.47 12.46
C SER A 446 -4.09 15.79 11.78
N ALA A 447 -4.16 15.81 10.45
CA ALA A 447 -4.69 16.94 9.71
C ALA A 447 -6.16 17.19 10.07
N PHE A 448 -6.97 16.14 10.17
CA PHE A 448 -8.37 16.26 10.56
C PHE A 448 -8.51 16.91 11.95
N GLU A 449 -7.68 16.52 12.92
CA GLU A 449 -7.64 17.15 14.25
C GLU A 449 -7.20 18.62 14.17
N ARG A 450 -6.18 18.94 13.36
CA ARG A 450 -5.67 20.32 13.21
C ARG A 450 -6.69 21.27 12.57
N TYR A 451 -7.51 20.77 11.66
CA TYR A 451 -8.48 21.55 10.91
C TYR A 451 -9.91 21.41 11.44
N GLY A 452 -10.11 20.76 12.59
CA GLY A 452 -11.41 20.65 13.25
C GLY A 452 -12.44 19.79 12.50
N LEU A 453 -11.97 18.81 11.72
CA LEU A 453 -12.83 17.96 10.90
C LEU A 453 -13.33 16.76 11.70
N VAL A 454 -14.59 16.84 12.13
CA VAL A 454 -15.31 15.79 12.85
C VAL A 454 -16.40 15.20 11.97
N GLY A 455 -16.72 13.93 12.19
CA GLY A 455 -17.85 13.27 11.55
C GLY A 455 -19.17 13.61 12.23
N GLU A 456 -20.27 13.07 11.69
CA GLU A 456 -21.61 13.24 12.26
C GLU A 456 -21.74 12.70 13.70
N ASP A 457 -20.93 11.71 14.05
CA ASP A 457 -20.82 11.12 15.38
C ASP A 457 -20.05 12.00 16.40
N GLY A 458 -19.55 13.16 15.96
CA GLY A 458 -18.73 14.06 16.76
C GLY A 458 -17.31 13.58 17.00
N LEU A 459 -16.91 12.44 16.41
CA LEU A 459 -15.55 11.91 16.49
C LEU A 459 -14.69 12.51 15.38
N VAL A 460 -13.39 12.67 15.66
CA VAL A 460 -12.46 13.20 14.66
C VAL A 460 -12.25 12.17 13.54
N LEU A 461 -12.41 12.61 12.30
CA LEU A 461 -12.20 11.79 11.12
C LEU A 461 -10.75 11.30 11.04
N ARG A 462 -10.55 10.05 10.60
CA ARG A 462 -9.23 9.46 10.41
C ARG A 462 -9.21 8.56 9.19
N VAL A 463 -8.12 8.64 8.44
CA VAL A 463 -7.89 7.76 7.28
C VAL A 463 -6.58 7.03 7.46
N ARG A 464 -6.57 5.71 7.27
CA ARG A 464 -5.30 4.97 7.13
C ARG A 464 -4.81 5.12 5.70
N SER A 465 -3.50 5.25 5.50
CA SER A 465 -2.91 5.34 4.16
C SER A 465 -3.26 4.14 3.26
N HIS A 466 -3.43 2.94 3.83
CA HIS A 466 -3.93 1.76 3.10
C HIS A 466 -5.44 1.81 2.81
N GLY A 467 -6.21 2.56 3.60
CA GLY A 467 -7.65 2.75 3.41
C GLY A 467 -7.98 3.44 2.09
N LEU A 468 -7.16 4.40 1.64
CA LEU A 468 -7.33 5.05 0.33
C LEU A 468 -7.32 4.05 -0.82
N ARG A 469 -6.44 3.05 -0.75
CA ARG A 469 -6.40 1.97 -1.73
C ARG A 469 -7.64 1.08 -1.65
N HIS A 470 -8.13 0.77 -0.44
CA HIS A 470 -9.37 0.00 -0.27
C HIS A 470 -10.56 0.74 -0.88
N PHE A 471 -10.70 2.03 -0.55
CA PHE A 471 -11.73 2.90 -1.12
C PHE A 471 -11.71 2.85 -2.66
N LEU A 472 -10.54 2.99 -3.28
CA LEU A 472 -10.47 2.96 -4.74
C LEU A 472 -10.71 1.56 -5.35
N ASN A 473 -10.35 0.48 -4.65
CA ASN A 473 -10.75 -0.87 -5.10
C ASN A 473 -12.27 -1.01 -5.05
N HIS A 474 -12.89 -0.53 -3.96
CA HIS A 474 -14.34 -0.57 -3.80
C HIS A 474 -15.06 0.22 -4.89
N LEU A 475 -14.63 1.45 -5.19
CA LEU A 475 -15.21 2.25 -6.27
C LEU A 475 -15.08 1.58 -7.64
N LEU A 476 -13.96 0.92 -7.92
CA LEU A 476 -13.78 0.19 -9.17
C LEU A 476 -14.68 -1.05 -9.24
N ASP A 477 -14.91 -1.72 -8.12
CA ASP A 477 -15.81 -2.88 -8.03
C ASP A 477 -17.29 -2.46 -8.17
N GLU A 478 -17.70 -1.37 -7.50
CA GLU A 478 -19.02 -0.77 -7.68
C GLU A 478 -19.25 -0.28 -9.11
N GLY A 479 -18.20 0.27 -9.74
CA GLY A 479 -18.21 0.66 -11.15
C GLY A 479 -18.13 -0.51 -12.14
N GLY A 480 -18.16 -1.76 -11.67
CA GLY A 480 -18.22 -2.96 -12.52
C GLY A 480 -16.89 -3.33 -13.21
N ALA A 481 -15.74 -2.81 -12.76
CA ALA A 481 -14.44 -3.12 -13.37
C ALA A 481 -14.07 -4.61 -13.18
N PRO A 482 -13.68 -5.34 -14.24
CA PRO A 482 -13.33 -6.76 -14.10
C PRO A 482 -12.15 -7.02 -13.16
N ASP A 483 -12.18 -8.13 -12.41
CA ASP A 483 -11.15 -8.53 -11.45
C ASP A 483 -9.75 -8.54 -12.04
N LEU A 484 -9.60 -9.05 -13.26
CA LEU A 484 -8.33 -9.10 -13.97
C LEU A 484 -7.79 -7.69 -14.23
N VAL A 485 -8.66 -6.75 -14.62
CA VAL A 485 -8.31 -5.35 -14.86
C VAL A 485 -7.90 -4.69 -13.54
N GLN A 486 -8.67 -4.88 -12.47
CA GLN A 486 -8.33 -4.37 -11.15
C GLN A 486 -6.99 -4.94 -10.66
N THR A 487 -6.79 -6.26 -10.76
CA THR A 487 -5.56 -6.97 -10.36
C THR A 487 -4.34 -6.36 -11.06
N LYS A 488 -4.43 -6.19 -12.38
CA LYS A 488 -3.37 -5.60 -13.20
C LYS A 488 -3.13 -4.14 -12.85
N TRP A 489 -4.19 -3.33 -12.74
CA TRP A 489 -4.10 -1.89 -12.45
C TRP A 489 -3.51 -1.59 -11.06
N PHE A 490 -3.80 -2.44 -10.09
CA PHE A 490 -3.22 -2.38 -8.74
C PHE A 490 -1.84 -3.04 -8.64
N GLY A 491 -1.34 -3.65 -9.73
CA GLY A 491 -0.05 -4.32 -9.83
C GLY A 491 0.07 -5.53 -8.90
N ARG A 492 -1.00 -6.31 -8.75
CA ARG A 492 -1.08 -7.58 -8.01
C ARG A 492 -0.67 -8.74 -8.92
N GLN A 493 -0.08 -9.80 -8.35
CA GLN A 493 0.39 -10.97 -9.13
C GLN A 493 -0.69 -12.04 -9.32
N HIS A 494 -1.66 -12.15 -8.40
CA HIS A 494 -2.71 -13.16 -8.45
C HIS A 494 -4.09 -12.52 -8.27
N GLU A 495 -5.08 -13.00 -9.01
CA GLU A 495 -6.48 -12.54 -8.90
C GLU A 495 -7.09 -12.80 -7.53
N ALA A 496 -6.64 -13.86 -6.84
CA ALA A 496 -7.02 -14.14 -5.45
C ALA A 496 -6.64 -13.00 -4.48
N ASP A 497 -5.58 -12.24 -4.79
CA ASP A 497 -5.19 -11.04 -4.04
C ASP A 497 -6.12 -9.85 -4.31
N THR A 498 -7.03 -9.94 -5.28
CA THR A 498 -8.07 -8.93 -5.55
C THR A 498 -9.39 -9.33 -4.91
N ARG A 499 -9.72 -10.64 -4.89
CA ARG A 499 -10.92 -11.16 -4.21
C ARG A 499 -10.97 -10.87 -2.71
N ALA A 500 -9.81 -10.85 -2.03
CA ALA A 500 -9.71 -10.43 -0.61
C ALA A 500 -10.05 -8.94 -0.35
N TYR A 501 -10.39 -8.19 -1.39
CA TYR A 501 -10.73 -6.77 -1.38
C TYR A 501 -12.09 -6.48 -2.04
N GLN A 502 -12.77 -7.48 -2.58
CA GLN A 502 -14.16 -7.36 -3.00
C GLN A 502 -15.01 -7.30 -1.74
N HIS A 503 -15.74 -6.20 -1.60
CA HIS A 503 -16.58 -5.97 -0.42
C HIS A 503 -17.97 -6.61 -0.59
N LEU A 504 -18.29 -7.06 -1.80
CA LEU A 504 -19.43 -7.92 -2.10
C LEU A 504 -18.93 -9.22 -2.73
N THR A 505 -19.10 -10.33 -2.03
CA THR A 505 -18.99 -11.68 -2.61
C THR A 505 -19.99 -11.85 -3.74
N ALA A 506 -19.75 -12.81 -4.65
CA ALA A 506 -20.72 -13.16 -5.70
C ALA A 506 -22.13 -13.44 -5.13
N ALA A 507 -22.19 -14.07 -3.95
CA ALA A 507 -23.43 -14.32 -3.22
C ALA A 507 -24.10 -13.02 -2.70
N GLN A 508 -23.32 -12.03 -2.24
CA GLN A 508 -23.85 -10.73 -1.82
C GLN A 508 -24.36 -9.91 -3.00
N ARG A 509 -23.63 -9.90 -4.13
CA ARG A 509 -24.09 -9.25 -5.35
C ARG A 509 -25.37 -9.92 -5.87
N ALA A 510 -25.42 -11.25 -5.85
CA ALA A 510 -26.63 -12.00 -6.17
C ALA A 510 -27.81 -11.68 -5.25
N ALA A 511 -27.62 -11.70 -3.92
CA ALA A 511 -28.66 -11.36 -2.96
C ALA A 511 -29.16 -9.91 -3.10
N GLN A 512 -28.25 -8.97 -3.38
CA GLN A 512 -28.60 -7.58 -3.65
C GLN A 512 -29.46 -7.45 -4.91
N VAL A 513 -29.09 -8.13 -6.01
CA VAL A 513 -29.90 -8.18 -7.22
C VAL A 513 -31.27 -8.81 -6.95
N VAL A 514 -31.35 -9.90 -6.19
CA VAL A 514 -32.63 -10.50 -5.78
C VAL A 514 -33.51 -9.48 -5.04
N LYS A 515 -32.92 -8.73 -4.10
CA LYS A 515 -33.63 -7.67 -3.37
C LYS A 515 -34.12 -6.57 -4.31
N GLU A 516 -33.27 -6.10 -5.22
CA GLU A 516 -33.63 -5.07 -6.20
C GLU A 516 -34.72 -5.53 -7.18
N VAL A 517 -34.76 -6.82 -7.53
CA VAL A 517 -35.85 -7.42 -8.31
C VAL A 517 -37.16 -7.33 -7.54
N LEU A 518 -37.15 -7.72 -6.26
CA LEU A 518 -38.35 -7.69 -5.40
C LEU A 518 -38.83 -6.27 -5.11
N GLU A 519 -37.92 -5.30 -5.04
CA GLU A 519 -38.23 -3.86 -4.94
C GLU A 519 -38.70 -3.24 -6.27
N GLY A 520 -38.72 -4.01 -7.36
CA GLY A 520 -39.18 -3.56 -8.67
C GLY A 520 -38.22 -2.63 -9.41
N LYS A 521 -36.97 -2.51 -8.95
CA LYS A 521 -35.92 -1.65 -9.53
C LYS A 521 -35.32 -2.23 -10.81
N LEU A 522 -35.31 -3.56 -10.94
CA LEU A 522 -34.82 -4.26 -12.12
C LEU A 522 -35.96 -4.65 -13.08
N ALA A 523 -35.61 -4.86 -14.34
CA ALA A 523 -36.47 -5.43 -15.39
C ALA A 523 -35.71 -6.50 -16.17
N GLY A 524 -36.44 -7.44 -16.78
CA GLY A 524 -35.87 -8.57 -17.55
C GLY A 524 -36.76 -9.81 -17.51
N GLY A 525 -36.40 -10.84 -18.28
CA GLY A 525 -37.22 -12.06 -18.43
C GLY A 525 -37.50 -12.76 -17.09
N ILE A 526 -36.46 -12.97 -16.29
CA ILE A 526 -36.55 -13.59 -14.96
C ILE A 526 -37.41 -12.76 -13.99
N VAL A 527 -37.41 -11.43 -14.14
CA VAL A 527 -38.23 -10.51 -13.31
C VAL A 527 -39.72 -10.72 -13.60
N GLU A 528 -40.10 -10.87 -14.87
CA GLU A 528 -41.49 -11.11 -15.25
C GLU A 528 -42.00 -12.48 -14.76
N VAL A 529 -41.16 -13.52 -14.83
CA VAL A 529 -41.47 -14.82 -14.23
C VAL A 529 -41.68 -14.69 -12.73
N ALA A 530 -40.78 -14.01 -12.01
CA ALA A 530 -40.90 -13.82 -10.57
C ALA A 530 -42.18 -13.06 -10.17
N LYS A 531 -42.61 -12.05 -10.93
CA LYS A 531 -43.86 -11.31 -10.68
C LYS A 531 -45.12 -12.20 -10.77
N SER A 532 -45.08 -13.24 -11.60
CA SER A 532 -46.20 -14.18 -11.75
C SER A 532 -46.31 -15.21 -10.62
N LEU A 533 -45.33 -15.26 -9.71
CA LEU A 533 -45.27 -16.23 -8.62
C LEU A 533 -45.71 -15.59 -7.29
N PRO A 534 -46.29 -16.38 -6.35
CA PRO A 534 -46.49 -15.92 -4.99
C PRO A 534 -45.17 -15.45 -4.34
N LEU A 535 -45.20 -14.42 -3.50
CA LEU A 535 -44.00 -13.74 -2.98
C LEU A 535 -42.94 -14.70 -2.40
N GLU A 536 -43.35 -15.69 -1.59
CA GLU A 536 -42.42 -16.66 -0.98
C GLU A 536 -41.81 -17.62 -2.01
N VAL A 537 -42.57 -17.99 -3.05
CA VAL A 537 -42.07 -18.80 -4.17
C VAL A 537 -41.15 -17.96 -5.05
N ALA A 538 -41.47 -16.69 -5.29
CA ALA A 538 -40.66 -15.77 -6.09
C ALA A 538 -39.29 -15.53 -5.42
N LYS A 539 -39.25 -15.32 -4.10
CA LYS A 539 -38.01 -15.22 -3.33
C LYS A 539 -37.13 -16.47 -3.49
N THR A 540 -37.72 -17.64 -3.33
CA THR A 540 -37.00 -18.92 -3.44
C THR A 540 -36.50 -19.15 -4.87
N PHE A 541 -37.33 -18.89 -5.87
CA PHE A 541 -36.97 -18.97 -7.29
C PHE A 541 -35.82 -18.04 -7.64
N LEU A 542 -35.90 -16.76 -7.25
CA LEU A 542 -34.85 -15.77 -7.52
C LEU A 542 -33.54 -16.11 -6.81
N ALA A 543 -33.60 -16.53 -5.54
CA ALA A 543 -32.41 -16.96 -4.79
C ALA A 543 -31.75 -18.21 -5.39
N ALA A 544 -32.54 -19.14 -5.95
CA ALA A 544 -32.01 -20.32 -6.62
C ALA A 544 -31.43 -20.00 -8.00
N ARG A 545 -32.06 -19.09 -8.75
CA ARG A 545 -31.71 -18.77 -10.15
C ARG A 545 -30.61 -17.73 -10.28
N ILE A 546 -30.51 -16.79 -9.34
CA ILE A 546 -29.52 -15.72 -9.32
C ILE A 546 -28.44 -16.11 -8.31
N GLN A 547 -27.44 -16.87 -8.76
CA GLN A 547 -26.28 -17.25 -7.93
C GLN A 547 -25.02 -16.46 -8.29
N ALA A 548 -24.93 -15.99 -9.53
CA ALA A 548 -23.84 -15.17 -10.03
C ALA A 548 -24.42 -14.01 -10.85
N VAL A 549 -23.78 -12.84 -10.77
CA VAL A 549 -24.18 -11.63 -11.48
C VAL A 549 -22.96 -11.04 -12.16
N HIS A 550 -23.00 -10.99 -13.49
CA HIS A 550 -21.96 -10.41 -14.33
C HIS A 550 -22.45 -9.10 -14.91
N ASP A 551 -21.69 -8.02 -14.75
CA ASP A 551 -21.98 -6.79 -15.49
C ASP A 551 -21.51 -6.95 -16.95
N VAL A 552 -22.40 -6.67 -17.90
CA VAL A 552 -22.12 -6.77 -19.34
C VAL A 552 -22.08 -5.41 -20.03
N GLY A 553 -22.10 -4.31 -19.27
CA GLY A 553 -22.09 -2.93 -19.74
C GLY A 553 -23.50 -2.32 -19.76
N PRO A 554 -24.35 -2.66 -20.74
CA PRO A 554 -25.75 -2.19 -20.78
C PRO A 554 -26.61 -2.65 -19.59
N GLY A 555 -26.25 -3.74 -18.92
CA GLY A 555 -27.03 -4.33 -17.82
C GLY A 555 -26.29 -5.50 -17.18
N LEU A 556 -27.05 -6.39 -16.56
CA LEU A 556 -26.56 -7.51 -15.75
C LEU A 556 -26.93 -8.85 -16.40
N CYS A 557 -26.03 -9.82 -16.33
CA CYS A 557 -26.24 -11.20 -16.77
C CYS A 557 -26.22 -12.13 -15.55
N VAL A 558 -27.28 -12.93 -15.39
CA VAL A 558 -27.42 -13.90 -14.30
C VAL A 558 -27.30 -15.36 -14.77
N HIS A 559 -26.71 -15.57 -15.96
CA HIS A 559 -26.48 -16.90 -16.51
C HIS A 559 -25.52 -17.71 -15.62
N ASP A 560 -25.87 -18.98 -15.38
CA ASP A 560 -25.01 -19.90 -14.63
C ASP A 560 -24.05 -20.63 -15.57
N PHE A 561 -22.84 -20.06 -15.68
CA PHE A 561 -21.76 -20.60 -16.48
C PHE A 561 -21.17 -21.91 -15.93
N GLN A 562 -21.51 -22.33 -14.71
CA GLN A 562 -21.09 -23.63 -14.18
C GLN A 562 -21.92 -24.77 -14.76
N MET A 563 -23.19 -24.50 -15.06
CA MET A 563 -24.13 -25.47 -15.61
C MET A 563 -24.00 -25.61 -17.13
N SER A 564 -23.79 -24.49 -17.83
CA SER A 564 -23.66 -24.49 -19.29
C SER A 564 -22.90 -23.27 -19.81
N PRO A 565 -22.19 -23.38 -20.95
CA PRO A 565 -21.73 -22.20 -21.69
C PRO A 565 -22.91 -21.34 -22.18
N CYS A 566 -22.69 -20.02 -22.31
CA CYS A 566 -23.72 -19.11 -22.82
C CYS A 566 -23.93 -19.29 -24.34
N GLU A 567 -25.13 -19.69 -24.72
CA GLU A 567 -25.55 -19.90 -26.12
C GLU A 567 -25.64 -18.60 -26.93
N ARG A 568 -25.67 -17.44 -26.25
CA ARG A 568 -25.87 -16.12 -26.88
C ARG A 568 -24.58 -15.36 -27.17
N HIS A 569 -23.41 -15.83 -26.73
CA HIS A 569 -22.09 -15.26 -27.05
C HIS A 569 -22.04 -13.70 -27.06
N LEU A 570 -22.33 -13.05 -25.92
CA LEU A 570 -22.38 -11.59 -25.73
C LEU A 570 -23.55 -10.84 -26.39
N GLN A 571 -24.54 -11.53 -26.96
CA GLN A 571 -25.77 -10.93 -27.50
C GLN A 571 -26.85 -10.71 -26.42
N CYS A 572 -26.45 -10.25 -25.23
CA CYS A 572 -27.35 -10.14 -24.07
C CYS A 572 -28.53 -9.18 -24.32
N THR A 573 -28.29 -8.13 -25.12
CA THR A 573 -29.31 -7.12 -25.46
C THR A 573 -30.27 -7.55 -26.57
N ALA A 574 -30.27 -8.82 -26.99
CA ALA A 574 -31.17 -9.37 -28.02
C ALA A 574 -32.17 -10.40 -27.45
N LYS A 575 -32.99 -9.94 -26.50
CA LYS A 575 -33.99 -10.66 -25.70
C LYS A 575 -33.43 -11.94 -25.06
N CYS A 576 -32.29 -11.82 -24.39
CA CYS A 576 -31.74 -12.89 -23.57
C CYS A 576 -32.58 -13.04 -22.27
N GLU A 577 -32.92 -14.27 -21.92
CA GLU A 577 -33.73 -14.57 -20.72
C GLU A 577 -32.98 -14.29 -19.41
N ASP A 578 -31.65 -14.45 -19.43
CA ASP A 578 -30.75 -14.22 -18.31
C ASP A 578 -30.27 -12.76 -18.18
N TYR A 579 -30.74 -11.86 -19.04
CA TYR A 579 -30.35 -10.46 -19.01
C TYR A 579 -31.34 -9.62 -18.20
N LEU A 580 -30.80 -8.83 -17.28
CA LEU A 580 -31.51 -7.89 -16.41
C LEU A 580 -30.96 -6.48 -16.62
N TRP A 581 -31.78 -5.46 -16.38
CA TRP A 581 -31.33 -4.08 -16.35
C TRP A 581 -32.01 -3.26 -15.28
N ILE A 582 -31.32 -2.23 -14.79
CA ILE A 582 -31.82 -1.32 -13.77
C ILE A 582 -32.68 -0.24 -14.45
N LYS A 583 -33.88 -0.02 -13.94
CA LYS A 583 -34.79 1.03 -14.44
C LYS A 583 -34.28 2.40 -14.00
N GLY A 584 -34.26 3.36 -14.93
CA GLY A 584 -33.93 4.74 -14.60
C GLY A 584 -32.44 5.01 -14.34
N GLU A 585 -31.54 4.06 -14.61
CA GLU A 585 -30.10 4.24 -14.37
C GLU A 585 -29.45 5.08 -15.48
N GLU A 586 -29.15 6.34 -15.18
CA GLU A 586 -28.53 7.25 -16.14
C GLU A 586 -27.04 6.93 -16.40
N ALA A 587 -26.33 6.28 -15.46
CA ALA A 587 -24.91 5.99 -15.58
C ALA A 587 -24.56 5.15 -16.83
N ARG A 588 -25.48 4.29 -17.28
CA ARG A 588 -25.33 3.43 -18.47
C ARG A 588 -25.92 4.05 -19.74
N ALA A 589 -26.54 5.23 -19.66
CA ALA A 589 -27.30 5.82 -20.75
C ALA A 589 -26.45 6.08 -22.00
N HIS A 590 -25.18 6.50 -21.83
CA HIS A 590 -24.30 6.77 -22.96
C HIS A 590 -24.03 5.50 -23.79
N GLU A 591 -23.71 4.38 -23.13
CA GLU A 591 -23.48 3.09 -23.78
C GLU A 591 -24.74 2.59 -24.50
N LEU A 592 -25.90 2.70 -23.85
CA LEU A 592 -27.20 2.31 -24.39
C LEU A 592 -27.56 3.13 -25.65
N LYS A 593 -27.39 4.45 -25.60
CA LYS A 593 -27.62 5.36 -26.73
C LYS A 593 -26.72 5.01 -27.91
N ARG A 594 -25.41 4.76 -27.66
CA ARG A 594 -24.47 4.36 -28.72
C ARG A 594 -24.89 3.05 -29.39
N GLN A 595 -25.21 2.01 -28.60
CA GLN A 595 -25.63 0.72 -29.16
C GLN A 595 -26.96 0.82 -29.92
N ALA A 596 -27.93 1.60 -29.39
CA ALA A 596 -29.21 1.84 -30.04
C ALA A 596 -29.03 2.59 -31.36
N ALA A 597 -28.15 3.59 -31.40
CA ALA A 597 -27.82 4.35 -32.61
C ALA A 597 -27.23 3.46 -33.70
N VAL A 598 -26.28 2.60 -33.36
CA VAL A 598 -25.68 1.63 -34.30
C VAL A 598 -26.75 0.67 -34.86
N ALA A 599 -27.61 0.13 -33.99
CA ALA A 599 -28.70 -0.75 -34.42
C ALA A 599 -29.71 -0.02 -35.32
N TYR A 600 -30.07 1.22 -34.95
CA TYR A 600 -30.99 2.08 -35.70
C TYR A 600 -30.47 2.42 -37.10
N ILE A 601 -29.21 2.86 -37.21
CA ILE A 601 -28.56 3.18 -38.50
C ILE A 601 -28.50 1.93 -39.39
N SER A 602 -28.17 0.78 -38.80
CA SER A 602 -28.10 -0.50 -39.51
C SER A 602 -29.47 -0.89 -40.10
N LEU A 603 -30.54 -0.79 -39.29
CA LEU A 603 -31.90 -1.05 -39.74
C LEU A 603 -32.36 -0.05 -40.81
N ARG A 604 -32.11 1.25 -40.62
CA ARG A 604 -32.45 2.29 -41.61
C ARG A 604 -31.74 2.09 -42.94
N THR A 605 -30.45 1.76 -42.91
CA THR A 605 -29.65 1.58 -44.11
C THR A 605 -30.15 0.38 -44.92
N VAL A 606 -30.46 -0.72 -44.24
CA VAL A 606 -31.08 -1.87 -44.92
C VAL A 606 -32.47 -1.51 -45.45
N THR A 607 -33.28 -0.78 -44.69
CA THR A 607 -34.63 -0.40 -45.13
C THR A 607 -34.59 0.54 -46.34
N ALA A 608 -33.63 1.47 -46.40
CA ALA A 608 -33.44 2.41 -47.50
C ALA A 608 -32.80 1.78 -48.75
N ARG A 609 -31.98 0.72 -48.58
CA ARG A 609 -31.27 0.05 -49.69
C ARG A 609 -31.95 -1.25 -50.15
N ALA A 610 -32.92 -1.78 -49.41
CA ALA A 610 -33.57 -3.04 -49.72
C ALA A 610 -34.38 -2.93 -51.01
N ARG A 611 -33.82 -3.47 -52.11
CA ARG A 611 -34.52 -3.67 -53.38
C ARG A 611 -35.39 -4.93 -53.40
N SER A 612 -35.25 -5.82 -52.41
CA SER A 612 -36.00 -7.07 -52.29
C SER A 612 -36.49 -7.31 -50.85
N ARG A 613 -37.66 -7.96 -50.71
CA ARG A 613 -38.25 -8.35 -49.42
C ARG A 613 -37.41 -9.37 -48.64
N SER A 614 -36.49 -10.08 -49.30
CA SER A 614 -35.66 -11.13 -48.70
C SER A 614 -34.64 -10.61 -47.68
N LEU A 615 -34.06 -9.43 -47.91
CA LEU A 615 -33.09 -8.81 -46.97
C LEU A 615 -33.74 -8.44 -45.62
N MET A 616 -35.00 -7.97 -45.66
CA MET A 616 -35.79 -7.65 -44.46
C MET A 616 -36.29 -8.88 -43.71
N GLN A 617 -36.18 -10.07 -44.31
CA GLN A 617 -36.54 -11.35 -43.69
C GLN A 617 -35.33 -12.15 -43.23
N SER A 618 -34.11 -11.63 -43.38
CA SER A 618 -32.89 -12.30 -42.92
C SER A 618 -32.83 -12.45 -41.40
N ASP A 619 -32.16 -13.50 -40.92
CA ASP A 619 -31.95 -13.72 -39.49
C ASP A 619 -31.15 -12.58 -38.85
N TRP A 620 -30.22 -11.98 -39.61
CA TRP A 620 -29.49 -10.78 -39.20
C TRP A 620 -30.44 -9.59 -38.95
N TYR A 621 -31.38 -9.33 -39.86
CA TYR A 621 -32.31 -8.21 -39.69
C TYR A 621 -33.21 -8.43 -38.47
N ARG A 622 -33.76 -9.64 -38.32
CA ARG A 622 -34.58 -10.01 -37.13
C ARG A 622 -33.79 -9.86 -35.84
N HIS A 623 -32.51 -10.26 -35.83
CA HIS A 623 -31.62 -10.11 -34.68
C HIS A 623 -31.41 -8.64 -34.30
N ILE A 624 -31.03 -7.78 -35.26
CA ILE A 624 -30.78 -6.35 -35.00
C ILE A 624 -32.07 -5.63 -34.61
N ALA A 625 -33.21 -5.97 -35.23
CA ALA A 625 -34.52 -5.42 -34.87
C ALA A 625 -34.90 -5.78 -33.42
N THR A 626 -34.68 -7.03 -33.02
CA THR A 626 -34.90 -7.50 -31.64
C THR A 626 -34.01 -6.73 -30.66
N ARG A 627 -32.72 -6.59 -31.00
CA ARG A 627 -31.76 -5.85 -30.17
C ARG A 627 -32.12 -4.38 -30.03
N TYR A 628 -32.48 -3.72 -31.13
CA TYR A 628 -32.95 -2.33 -31.14
C TYR A 628 -34.18 -2.17 -30.24
N GLY A 629 -35.16 -3.06 -30.35
CA GLY A 629 -36.38 -3.03 -29.53
C GLY A 629 -36.08 -3.07 -28.03
N GLN A 630 -35.24 -4.01 -27.59
CA GLN A 630 -34.87 -4.10 -26.18
C GLN A 630 -34.06 -2.89 -25.68
N LEU A 631 -33.12 -2.38 -26.48
CA LEU A 631 -32.36 -1.19 -26.11
C LEU A 631 -33.27 0.04 -25.96
N MET A 632 -34.26 0.19 -26.84
CA MET A 632 -35.24 1.28 -26.75
C MET A 632 -36.20 1.11 -25.57
N GLU A 633 -36.58 -0.13 -25.23
CA GLU A 633 -37.36 -0.41 -24.01
C GLU A 633 -36.60 0.00 -22.75
N GLN A 634 -35.30 -0.30 -22.70
CA GLN A 634 -34.44 0.11 -21.59
C GLN A 634 -34.27 1.65 -21.54
N LEU A 635 -34.01 2.30 -22.67
CA LEU A 635 -33.88 3.76 -22.78
C LEU A 635 -35.18 4.51 -22.44
N ALA A 636 -36.35 3.92 -22.71
CA ALA A 636 -37.62 4.52 -22.33
C ALA A 636 -37.77 4.68 -20.81
N THR A 637 -37.08 3.86 -20.01
CA THR A 637 -37.10 3.98 -18.54
C THR A 637 -36.41 5.24 -18.00
N ILE A 638 -35.59 5.90 -18.81
CA ILE A 638 -34.96 7.21 -18.52
C ILE A 638 -35.58 8.35 -19.35
N GLY A 639 -36.77 8.14 -19.90
CA GLY A 639 -37.46 9.13 -20.73
C GLY A 639 -36.81 9.39 -22.09
N PHE A 640 -35.93 8.50 -22.56
CA PHE A 640 -35.28 8.62 -23.87
C PHE A 640 -36.05 7.81 -24.92
N HIS A 641 -36.61 8.51 -25.91
CA HIS A 641 -37.47 7.94 -26.93
C HIS A 641 -36.83 7.97 -28.31
N GLN A 642 -37.51 7.39 -29.30
CA GLN A 642 -36.97 7.29 -30.66
C GLN A 642 -36.67 8.67 -31.28
N ALA A 643 -37.47 9.70 -30.99
CA ALA A 643 -37.20 11.07 -31.45
C ALA A 643 -35.87 11.62 -30.92
N ASP A 644 -35.50 11.27 -29.68
CA ASP A 644 -34.22 11.64 -29.08
C ASP A 644 -33.06 10.89 -29.72
N LEU A 645 -33.27 9.62 -30.07
CA LEU A 645 -32.27 8.82 -30.78
C LEU A 645 -31.98 9.39 -32.18
N VAL A 646 -33.01 9.84 -32.89
CA VAL A 646 -32.86 10.49 -34.20
C VAL A 646 -32.00 11.73 -34.07
N ARG A 647 -32.30 12.61 -33.12
CA ARG A 647 -31.50 13.81 -32.84
C ARG A 647 -30.07 13.47 -32.42
N TYR A 648 -29.88 12.43 -31.61
CA TYR A 648 -28.57 11.95 -31.20
C TYR A 648 -27.73 11.47 -32.39
N VAL A 649 -28.33 10.74 -33.33
CA VAL A 649 -27.65 10.27 -34.55
C VAL A 649 -27.32 11.43 -35.50
N GLU A 650 -28.24 12.39 -35.66
CA GLU A 650 -28.05 13.57 -36.51
C GLU A 650 -26.96 14.49 -35.94
N GLY A 651 -26.96 14.74 -34.63
CA GLY A 651 -25.93 15.53 -33.95
C GLY A 651 -24.53 14.90 -33.97
N CYS A 652 -24.42 13.57 -34.02
CA CYS A 652 -23.14 12.89 -34.26
C CYS A 652 -22.65 13.04 -35.71
N GLY A 653 -23.56 13.24 -36.68
CA GLY A 653 -23.22 13.43 -38.09
C GLY A 653 -22.73 14.84 -38.43
N ASP A 654 -23.24 15.86 -37.74
CA ASP A 654 -22.81 17.25 -37.93
C ASP A 654 -21.42 17.52 -37.33
N ALA A 655 -21.05 16.83 -36.24
CA ALA A 655 -19.68 16.88 -35.70
C ALA A 655 -18.62 16.31 -36.66
N ASP A 656 -18.98 15.32 -37.49
CA ASP A 656 -18.08 14.68 -38.47
C ASP A 656 -17.98 15.48 -39.79
N LYS A 657 -19.01 16.28 -40.12
CA LYS A 657 -18.96 17.26 -41.21
C LYS A 657 -18.11 18.47 -40.85
N ASP A 658 -18.25 18.99 -39.63
CA ASP A 658 -17.49 20.15 -39.15
C ASP A 658 -15.99 19.83 -38.97
N SER A 659 -15.61 18.55 -38.84
CA SER A 659 -14.22 18.10 -38.90
C SER A 659 -13.70 17.88 -40.32
N ARG A 660 -14.54 17.44 -41.27
CA ARG A 660 -14.16 17.27 -42.68
C ARG A 660 -14.03 18.60 -43.42
N GLU A 661 -14.91 19.56 -43.14
CA GLU A 661 -14.80 20.92 -43.69
C GLU A 661 -13.55 21.65 -43.18
N ARG A 662 -13.11 21.37 -41.93
CA ARG A 662 -11.84 21.89 -41.39
C ARG A 662 -10.58 21.18 -41.91
N GLU A 663 -10.70 19.96 -42.43
CA GLU A 663 -9.60 19.25 -43.11
C GLU A 663 -9.49 19.66 -44.58
N ASP A 664 -10.61 19.92 -45.28
CA ASP A 664 -10.61 20.44 -46.65
C ASP A 664 -10.22 21.94 -46.72
N GLU A 665 -10.39 22.73 -45.66
CA GLU A 665 -9.80 24.08 -45.54
C GLU A 665 -8.29 24.08 -45.20
N ARG A 666 -7.72 22.92 -44.89
CA ARG A 666 -6.28 22.75 -44.55
C ARG A 666 -5.48 21.94 -45.58
N ALA A 667 -6.11 21.49 -46.66
CA ALA A 667 -5.46 20.97 -47.86
C ALA A 667 -5.45 22.05 -48.95
#